data_AF-A0A495ZBQ1-F1
#
_entry.id   AF-A0A495ZBQ1-F1
#
_cell.length_a   1.000
_cell.length_b   1.000
_cell.length_c   1.000
_cell.angle_alpha   90.00
_cell.angle_beta   90.00
_cell.angle_gamma   90.00
#
_symmetry.space_group_name_H-M   'P 1'
#
loop_
_entity.id
_entity.type
_entity.pdbx_description
1 polymer ?
#
loop_
_entity_poly.entity_id
_entity_poly.type
_entity_poly.pdbx_seq_one_letter_code
_entity_poly.pdbx_strand_id
1 'polypeptide(L)'
;MPNALFVYPEFPPSYWGFKYALDFLGKKSSMPPLGLLTIAGMFPNNYNLKVVDMNIEPLTDAHLDWADMVLTSTMIVQKASLYDVAQRCNRANIPIIAGGPHPTSYYDNIKEECDGTVNHFLFGEVEEIFEDFLTDFESGTAEEVYREKRKPDITKTPPPRYDLIDINAYGSMALQFSRGCPFNCEFCDITKLFGRVPRTKSNEQMLAEFEMLYKLGWKGAMFVVDDNFIGNKRDAMRLLPAVKEWQEERDFPFALYTEASVNLVEIPDMLDAMSTAGFNMVFLGIESPNEEALITTSKGQNTSKEEDAGSYLLQAVRKIQQKGMEVTGGFIIGLDGDTEFDSHINFIQEAGIPMAMAGLLTALKETDLWHRLKQEDRLLIESSGNNTDMTLNFVPEMPREKLIDEYRRVISTLYDPTLKNYFARCYKMLQHMPYTPHNVRSIQKAEVRAFFRSIQLQMFSKQGLEYAKFLMKVLKNHRRMFPEAVRLAVMGYHLEKITRHTVAVEDFRTFLSGEMDSFKAKISQFAHAQDDRMHEIQKYTKRLFARVKTEYESIHKDFRYAAHSALENFQNSMFKEYLEAELTAFKEAVAAFAKAQSERLGELQAYLSKLFARVHAQQAQLHDDFKQNVQETFDAFQESVTRHLEQLFGFMPVQIEELQQN
;
A
#
# COMPACT_ATOMS: atom_id res chain seq x y z
N MET A 1 24.07 -23.34 -18.49
CA MET A 1 22.69 -23.25 -17.98
C MET A 1 22.46 -21.78 -17.72
N PRO A 2 21.49 -21.14 -18.39
CA PRO A 2 21.17 -19.73 -18.13
C PRO A 2 20.69 -19.55 -16.68
N ASN A 3 20.95 -18.37 -16.12
CA ASN A 3 20.62 -17.99 -14.77
C ASN A 3 19.40 -17.05 -14.79
N ALA A 4 18.27 -17.51 -14.24
CA ALA A 4 17.09 -16.68 -14.07
C ALA A 4 16.97 -16.24 -12.59
N LEU A 5 16.98 -14.93 -12.37
CA LEU A 5 16.81 -14.33 -11.05
C LEU A 5 15.38 -13.81 -10.90
N PHE A 6 14.66 -14.30 -9.91
CA PHE A 6 13.35 -13.76 -9.54
C PHE A 6 13.54 -12.72 -8.45
N VAL A 7 13.12 -11.49 -8.69
CA VAL A 7 13.19 -10.40 -7.70
C VAL A 7 11.78 -10.02 -7.30
N TYR A 8 11.47 -10.16 -6.02
CA TYR A 8 10.21 -9.69 -5.44
C TYR A 8 10.45 -8.34 -4.75
N PRO A 9 9.92 -7.23 -5.31
CA PRO A 9 10.18 -5.89 -4.79
C PRO A 9 9.64 -5.67 -3.37
N GLU A 10 10.17 -4.68 -2.66
CA GLU A 10 9.82 -4.43 -1.27
C GLU A 10 8.41 -3.81 -1.14
N PHE A 11 7.65 -4.26 -0.15
CA PHE A 11 6.42 -3.60 0.27
C PHE A 11 6.71 -2.48 1.27
N PRO A 12 6.08 -1.30 1.10
CA PRO A 12 6.05 -0.34 2.19
C PRO A 12 5.22 -0.88 3.37
N PRO A 13 5.48 -0.44 4.61
CA PRO A 13 4.68 -0.88 5.75
C PRO A 13 3.21 -0.45 5.62
N SER A 14 2.32 -1.39 5.91
CA SER A 14 0.87 -1.23 5.88
C SER A 14 0.21 -2.16 6.90
N TYR A 15 -1.11 -2.10 7.06
CA TYR A 15 -1.88 -3.09 7.84
C TYR A 15 -1.70 -4.52 7.31
N TRP A 16 -1.48 -4.67 6.00
CA TRP A 16 -1.43 -5.97 5.32
C TRP A 16 -0.07 -6.66 5.44
N GLY A 17 1.00 -5.89 5.62
CA GLY A 17 2.36 -6.43 5.72
C GLY A 17 2.71 -7.03 7.09
N PHE A 18 1.93 -6.73 8.13
CA PHE A 18 2.13 -7.23 9.51
C PHE A 18 3.54 -6.99 10.11
N LYS A 19 4.34 -6.06 9.55
CA LYS A 19 5.75 -5.82 9.89
C LYS A 19 6.03 -5.85 11.40
N TYR A 20 5.39 -4.96 12.15
CA TYR A 20 5.59 -4.86 13.60
C TYR A 20 5.10 -6.08 14.41
N ALA A 21 4.18 -6.88 13.87
CA ALA A 21 3.76 -8.12 14.52
C ALA A 21 4.75 -9.26 14.25
N LEU A 22 5.27 -9.36 13.03
CA LEU A 22 6.26 -10.36 12.62
C LEU A 22 7.57 -10.24 13.41
N ASP A 23 7.95 -9.01 13.79
CA ASP A 23 9.10 -8.75 14.67
C ASP A 23 9.03 -9.53 16.00
N PHE A 24 7.84 -9.80 16.53
CA PHE A 24 7.68 -10.56 17.78
C PHE A 24 8.04 -12.04 17.59
N LEU A 25 7.75 -12.58 16.41
CA LEU A 25 8.03 -13.96 16.03
C LEU A 25 9.45 -14.13 15.45
N GLY A 26 10.12 -13.03 15.10
CA GLY A 26 11.40 -13.05 14.39
C GLY A 26 11.25 -13.47 12.93
N LYS A 27 10.08 -13.17 12.33
CA LYS A 27 9.79 -13.37 10.91
C LYS A 27 10.03 -12.05 10.17
N LYS A 28 10.37 -12.13 8.89
CA LYS A 28 10.76 -10.99 8.07
C LYS A 28 9.64 -10.53 7.13
N SER A 29 8.93 -11.49 6.53
CA SER A 29 7.80 -11.23 5.62
C SER A 29 6.55 -12.00 6.04
N SER A 30 5.37 -11.49 5.68
CA SER A 30 4.10 -12.15 5.99
C SER A 30 3.95 -13.44 5.19
N MET A 31 4.26 -13.39 3.89
CA MET A 31 4.02 -14.46 2.92
C MET A 31 5.07 -14.46 1.79
N PRO A 32 5.32 -15.62 1.17
CA PRO A 32 6.22 -15.74 0.02
C PRO A 32 5.59 -15.20 -1.27
N PRO A 33 6.41 -14.85 -2.29
CA PRO A 33 5.94 -14.40 -3.59
C PRO A 33 5.36 -15.53 -4.44
N LEU A 34 4.15 -16.01 -4.10
CA LEU A 34 3.53 -17.19 -4.70
C LEU A 34 3.52 -17.15 -6.24
N GLY A 35 3.18 -16.01 -6.84
CA GLY A 35 3.18 -15.84 -8.29
C GLY A 35 4.55 -16.11 -8.92
N LEU A 36 5.62 -15.53 -8.38
CA LEU A 36 6.98 -15.75 -8.87
C LEU A 36 7.45 -17.19 -8.64
N LEU A 37 7.13 -17.79 -7.50
CA LEU A 37 7.45 -19.20 -7.23
C LEU A 37 6.71 -20.15 -8.18
N THR A 38 5.50 -19.79 -8.60
CA THR A 38 4.73 -20.54 -9.60
C THR A 38 5.38 -20.43 -10.98
N ILE A 39 5.80 -19.24 -11.40
CA ILE A 39 6.53 -19.03 -12.66
C ILE A 39 7.87 -19.76 -12.64
N ALA A 40 8.58 -19.79 -11.52
CA ALA A 40 9.79 -20.59 -11.36
C ALA A 40 9.57 -22.09 -11.60
N GLY A 41 8.36 -22.59 -11.34
CA GLY A 41 7.96 -23.97 -11.67
C GLY A 41 7.73 -24.22 -13.17
N MET A 42 7.61 -23.17 -13.99
CA MET A 42 7.43 -23.26 -15.44
C MET A 42 8.76 -23.32 -16.21
N PHE A 43 9.89 -22.98 -15.57
CA PHE A 43 11.19 -23.05 -16.21
C PHE A 43 11.64 -24.51 -16.45
N PRO A 44 12.29 -24.80 -17.58
CA PRO A 44 12.88 -26.11 -17.84
C PRO A 44 14.10 -26.36 -16.95
N ASN A 45 14.43 -27.63 -16.72
CA ASN A 45 15.47 -28.07 -15.78
C ASN A 45 16.91 -27.64 -16.14
N ASN A 46 17.13 -27.07 -17.33
CA ASN A 46 18.42 -26.54 -17.80
C ASN A 46 18.68 -25.08 -17.37
N TYR A 47 17.80 -24.48 -16.56
CA TYR A 47 18.00 -23.18 -15.94
C TYR A 47 18.47 -23.29 -14.50
N ASN A 48 19.36 -22.39 -14.09
CA ASN A 48 19.62 -22.15 -12.67
C ASN A 48 18.68 -21.04 -12.19
N LEU A 49 17.95 -21.29 -11.11
CA LEU A 49 16.95 -20.37 -10.57
C LEU A 49 17.39 -19.86 -9.19
N LYS A 50 17.20 -18.57 -8.93
CA LYS A 50 17.32 -17.97 -7.59
C LYS A 50 16.18 -17.00 -7.34
N VAL A 51 15.73 -16.91 -6.10
CA VAL A 51 14.72 -15.94 -5.67
C VAL A 51 15.35 -14.99 -4.68
N VAL A 52 15.18 -13.69 -4.90
CA VAL A 52 15.52 -12.61 -3.97
C VAL A 52 14.22 -11.93 -3.59
N ASP A 53 13.78 -12.16 -2.37
CA ASP A 53 12.65 -11.45 -1.78
C ASP A 53 13.17 -10.22 -1.02
N MET A 54 12.93 -9.03 -1.58
CA MET A 54 13.42 -7.77 -0.99
C MET A 54 12.80 -7.45 0.36
N ASN A 55 11.73 -8.16 0.75
CA ASN A 55 11.13 -8.08 2.08
C ASN A 55 11.91 -8.91 3.12
N ILE A 56 12.88 -9.72 2.69
CA ILE A 56 13.71 -10.60 3.52
C ILE A 56 15.18 -10.19 3.48
N GLU A 57 15.68 -9.85 2.31
CA GLU A 57 17.08 -9.52 2.07
C GLU A 57 17.23 -8.55 0.88
N PRO A 58 18.25 -7.67 0.88
CA PRO A 58 18.42 -6.72 -0.21
C PRO A 58 18.83 -7.40 -1.53
N LEU A 59 18.38 -6.85 -2.65
CA LEU A 59 18.98 -7.13 -3.95
C LEU A 59 20.42 -6.56 -3.97
N THR A 60 21.41 -7.39 -4.26
CA THR A 60 22.83 -7.01 -4.30
C THR A 60 23.38 -7.03 -5.71
N ASP A 61 24.48 -6.33 -5.96
CA ASP A 61 25.10 -6.31 -7.29
C ASP A 61 25.60 -7.71 -7.69
N ALA A 62 26.05 -8.52 -6.72
CA ALA A 62 26.40 -9.93 -6.95
C ALA A 62 25.22 -10.80 -7.42
N HIS A 63 23.97 -10.42 -7.08
CA HIS A 63 22.79 -11.09 -7.63
C HIS A 63 22.60 -10.73 -9.11
N LEU A 64 22.79 -9.46 -9.46
CA LEU A 64 22.67 -8.97 -10.84
C LEU A 64 23.79 -9.51 -11.73
N ASP A 65 25.03 -9.51 -11.26
CA ASP A 65 26.19 -10.08 -11.96
C ASP A 65 26.04 -11.59 -12.23
N TRP A 66 25.25 -12.28 -11.40
CA TRP A 66 24.96 -13.70 -11.56
C TRP A 66 23.85 -13.96 -12.61
N ALA A 67 22.96 -13.00 -12.85
CA ALA A 67 21.73 -13.22 -13.63
C ALA A 67 21.95 -12.99 -15.13
N ASP A 68 21.36 -13.85 -15.96
CA ASP A 68 21.21 -13.60 -17.41
C ASP A 68 19.88 -12.89 -17.71
N MET A 69 18.89 -13.05 -16.83
CA MET A 69 17.59 -12.39 -16.88
C MET A 69 17.05 -12.14 -15.47
N VAL A 70 16.27 -11.07 -15.29
CA VAL A 70 15.53 -10.78 -14.05
C VAL A 70 14.04 -10.83 -14.30
N LEU A 71 13.31 -11.66 -13.56
CA LEU A 71 11.85 -11.70 -13.55
C LEU A 71 11.31 -11.05 -12.29
N THR A 72 10.33 -10.18 -12.43
CA THR A 72 9.68 -9.52 -11.28
C THR A 72 8.18 -9.50 -11.41
N SER A 73 7.50 -9.48 -10.25
CA SER A 73 6.05 -9.39 -10.15
C SER A 73 5.70 -8.41 -9.06
N THR A 74 4.78 -7.48 -9.35
CA THR A 74 4.41 -6.42 -8.41
C THR A 74 2.91 -6.17 -8.33
N MET A 75 2.49 -5.69 -7.17
CA MET A 75 1.27 -4.92 -6.97
C MET A 75 1.59 -3.43 -7.00
N ILE A 76 0.59 -2.58 -7.23
CA ILE A 76 0.80 -1.13 -7.48
C ILE A 76 1.51 -0.44 -6.30
N VAL A 77 1.28 -0.92 -5.08
CA VAL A 77 1.95 -0.45 -3.85
C VAL A 77 3.48 -0.66 -3.86
N GLN A 78 4.00 -1.53 -4.73
CA GLN A 78 5.45 -1.79 -4.91
C GLN A 78 6.05 -0.97 -6.06
N LYS A 79 5.30 -0.05 -6.69
CA LYS A 79 5.71 0.74 -7.87
C LYS A 79 7.11 1.37 -7.72
N ALA A 80 7.37 2.07 -6.63
CA ALA A 80 8.67 2.70 -6.40
C ALA A 80 9.81 1.66 -6.33
N SER A 81 9.57 0.50 -5.71
CA SER A 81 10.57 -0.56 -5.63
C SER A 81 10.78 -1.27 -6.97
N LEU A 82 9.73 -1.42 -7.81
CA LEU A 82 9.88 -1.88 -9.19
C LEU A 82 10.82 -0.96 -9.98
N TYR A 83 10.64 0.36 -9.85
CA TYR A 83 11.42 1.34 -10.60
C TYR A 83 12.90 1.30 -10.18
N ASP A 84 13.19 1.16 -8.89
CA ASP A 84 14.57 0.94 -8.42
C ASP A 84 15.16 -0.35 -9.02
N VAL A 85 14.42 -1.46 -8.99
CA VAL A 85 14.90 -2.73 -9.56
C VAL A 85 15.17 -2.61 -11.06
N ALA A 86 14.27 -1.95 -11.81
CA ALA A 86 14.45 -1.72 -13.24
C ALA A 86 15.72 -0.90 -13.52
N GLN A 87 15.89 0.24 -12.85
CA GLN A 87 17.08 1.09 -12.99
C GLN A 87 18.37 0.33 -12.68
N ARG A 88 18.37 -0.50 -11.63
CA ARG A 88 19.53 -1.31 -11.26
C ARG A 88 19.85 -2.39 -12.31
N CYS A 89 18.82 -3.07 -12.84
CA CYS A 89 19.00 -4.01 -13.94
C CYS A 89 19.57 -3.32 -15.19
N ASN A 90 19.08 -2.14 -15.53
CA ASN A 90 19.60 -1.37 -16.67
C ASN A 90 21.06 -0.96 -16.48
N ARG A 91 21.45 -0.53 -15.28
CA ARG A 91 22.87 -0.21 -14.95
C ARG A 91 23.77 -1.44 -15.06
N ALA A 92 23.26 -2.62 -14.71
CA ALA A 92 23.96 -3.90 -14.85
C ALA A 92 23.87 -4.50 -16.26
N ASN A 93 23.15 -3.87 -17.19
CA ASN A 93 22.87 -4.37 -18.54
C ASN A 93 22.21 -5.77 -18.55
N ILE A 94 21.34 -6.03 -17.58
CA ILE A 94 20.56 -7.28 -17.48
C ILE A 94 19.11 -7.02 -17.89
N PRO A 95 18.52 -7.82 -18.79
CA PRO A 95 17.14 -7.64 -19.19
C PRO A 95 16.19 -7.95 -18.03
N ILE A 96 15.24 -7.04 -17.80
CA ILE A 96 14.19 -7.18 -16.80
C ILE A 96 12.84 -7.47 -17.46
N ILE A 97 12.14 -8.46 -16.91
CA ILE A 97 10.84 -8.93 -17.34
C ILE A 97 9.85 -8.73 -16.20
N ALA A 98 8.81 -7.91 -16.44
CA ALA A 98 7.84 -7.54 -15.41
C ALA A 98 6.46 -8.16 -15.69
N GLY A 99 5.84 -8.73 -14.67
CA GLY A 99 4.47 -9.24 -14.73
C GLY A 99 3.68 -8.99 -13.45
N GLY A 100 2.51 -9.62 -13.35
CA GLY A 100 1.61 -9.47 -12.21
C GLY A 100 0.62 -8.30 -12.35
N PRO A 101 -0.20 -8.04 -11.32
CA PRO A 101 -1.30 -7.09 -11.37
C PRO A 101 -0.88 -5.67 -11.77
N HIS A 102 0.24 -5.17 -11.23
CA HIS A 102 0.68 -3.80 -11.50
C HIS A 102 1.14 -3.61 -12.96
N PRO A 103 2.11 -4.38 -13.49
CA PRO A 103 2.48 -4.24 -14.90
C PRO A 103 1.32 -4.49 -15.87
N THR A 104 0.39 -5.39 -15.53
CA THR A 104 -0.79 -5.67 -16.38
C THR A 104 -1.72 -4.47 -16.54
N SER A 105 -1.99 -3.73 -15.46
CA SER A 105 -2.95 -2.62 -15.47
C SER A 105 -2.30 -1.24 -15.69
N TYR A 106 -1.02 -1.09 -15.35
CA TYR A 106 -0.32 0.19 -15.32
C TYR A 106 0.86 0.27 -16.31
N TYR A 107 0.80 -0.48 -17.41
CA TYR A 107 1.85 -0.49 -18.44
C TYR A 107 2.27 0.92 -18.90
N ASP A 108 1.30 1.75 -19.31
CA ASP A 108 1.59 3.10 -19.81
C ASP A 108 2.27 3.96 -18.73
N ASN A 109 1.78 3.88 -17.49
CA ASN A 109 2.37 4.59 -16.34
C ASN A 109 3.81 4.13 -16.07
N ILE A 110 4.10 2.83 -16.18
CA ILE A 110 5.46 2.31 -16.02
C ILE A 110 6.38 2.87 -17.12
N LYS A 111 5.90 2.96 -18.36
CA LYS A 111 6.67 3.51 -19.49
C LYS A 111 6.92 5.01 -19.36
N GLU A 112 5.97 5.75 -18.79
CA GLU A 112 6.05 7.20 -18.62
C GLU A 112 6.85 7.63 -17.39
N GLU A 113 6.73 6.89 -16.29
CA GLU A 113 7.23 7.32 -14.97
C GLU A 113 8.50 6.60 -14.51
N CYS A 114 8.84 5.44 -15.10
CA CYS A 114 10.07 4.74 -14.74
C CYS A 114 11.25 5.33 -15.51
N ASP A 115 12.25 5.89 -14.81
CA ASP A 115 13.51 6.29 -15.47
C ASP A 115 14.29 5.09 -16.03
N GLY A 116 13.95 3.88 -15.57
CA GLY A 116 14.48 2.62 -16.09
C GLY A 116 13.64 2.06 -17.24
N THR A 117 14.25 1.21 -18.06
CA THR A 117 13.56 0.45 -19.10
C THR A 117 13.22 -0.95 -18.61
N VAL A 118 11.94 -1.30 -18.66
CA VAL A 118 11.51 -2.71 -18.59
C VAL A 118 11.53 -3.29 -20.00
N ASN A 119 12.27 -4.39 -20.20
CA ASN A 119 12.52 -4.95 -21.53
C ASN A 119 11.31 -5.73 -22.05
N HIS A 120 10.68 -6.52 -21.18
CA HIS A 120 9.56 -7.38 -21.55
C HIS A 120 8.47 -7.35 -20.48
N PHE A 121 7.22 -7.45 -20.91
CA PHE A 121 6.05 -7.48 -20.06
C PHE A 121 5.24 -8.75 -20.29
N LEU A 122 4.92 -9.47 -19.21
CA LEU A 122 4.03 -10.63 -19.23
C LEU A 122 2.70 -10.28 -18.57
N PHE A 123 1.68 -10.02 -19.39
CA PHE A 123 0.38 -9.55 -18.92
C PHE A 123 -0.61 -10.66 -18.62
N GLY A 124 -1.36 -10.48 -17.52
CA GLY A 124 -2.40 -11.40 -17.09
C GLY A 124 -1.81 -12.67 -16.46
N GLU A 125 -2.43 -13.81 -16.77
CA GLU A 125 -1.96 -15.12 -16.32
C GLU A 125 -1.04 -15.72 -17.38
N VAL A 126 0.15 -16.16 -16.96
CA VAL A 126 1.25 -16.39 -17.91
C VAL A 126 1.34 -17.84 -18.44
N GLU A 127 0.51 -18.75 -17.94
CA GLU A 127 0.56 -20.18 -18.28
C GLU A 127 0.50 -20.48 -19.79
N GLU A 128 -0.23 -19.66 -20.57
CA GLU A 128 -0.35 -19.86 -22.04
C GLU A 128 0.68 -19.08 -22.87
N ILE A 129 1.48 -18.20 -22.26
CA ILE A 129 2.42 -17.32 -22.98
C ILE A 129 3.88 -17.52 -22.57
N PHE A 130 4.13 -18.21 -21.46
CA PHE A 130 5.48 -18.28 -20.88
C PHE A 130 6.47 -19.08 -21.73
N GLU A 131 6.03 -20.18 -22.34
CA GLU A 131 6.87 -21.00 -23.22
C GLU A 131 7.26 -20.25 -24.51
N ASP A 132 6.31 -19.54 -25.12
CA ASP A 132 6.55 -18.70 -26.30
C ASP A 132 7.54 -17.58 -25.95
N PHE A 133 7.29 -16.85 -24.85
CA PHE A 133 8.22 -15.82 -24.36
C PHE A 133 9.63 -16.37 -24.15
N LEU A 134 9.77 -17.51 -23.48
CA LEU A 134 11.09 -18.07 -23.18
C LEU A 134 11.83 -18.48 -24.46
N THR A 135 11.12 -19.04 -25.44
CA THR A 135 11.68 -19.42 -26.75
C THR A 135 12.17 -18.21 -27.52
N ASP A 136 11.38 -17.14 -27.55
CA ASP A 136 11.75 -15.90 -28.23
C ASP A 136 12.89 -15.19 -27.50
N PHE A 137 12.92 -15.25 -26.16
CA PHE A 137 14.01 -14.69 -25.36
C PHE A 137 15.33 -15.41 -25.65
N GLU A 138 15.33 -16.74 -25.67
CA GLU A 138 16.52 -17.55 -25.98
C GLU A 138 17.05 -17.34 -27.40
N SER A 139 16.16 -17.03 -28.35
CA SER A 139 16.52 -16.77 -29.75
C SER A 139 16.83 -15.30 -30.05
N GLY A 140 16.68 -14.40 -29.06
CA GLY A 140 16.92 -12.97 -29.21
C GLY A 140 15.84 -12.23 -30.01
N THR A 141 14.64 -12.81 -30.11
CA THR A 141 13.47 -12.25 -30.83
C THR A 141 12.30 -11.91 -29.91
N ALA A 142 12.51 -11.90 -28.58
CA ALA A 142 11.46 -11.58 -27.62
C ALA A 142 10.82 -10.22 -27.88
N GLU A 143 9.49 -10.21 -27.93
CA GLU A 143 8.68 -9.00 -28.06
C GLU A 143 8.62 -8.22 -26.74
N GLU A 144 8.30 -6.93 -26.81
CA GLU A 144 8.13 -6.12 -25.61
C GLU A 144 6.96 -6.59 -24.73
N VAL A 145 5.87 -7.10 -25.34
CA VAL A 145 4.64 -7.43 -24.63
C VAL A 145 4.12 -8.80 -25.04
N TYR A 146 3.94 -9.67 -24.06
CA TYR A 146 3.20 -10.93 -24.20
C TYR A 146 1.89 -10.84 -23.41
N ARG A 147 0.77 -11.17 -24.07
CA ARG A 147 -0.57 -11.11 -23.48
C ARG A 147 -1.35 -12.38 -23.76
N GLU A 148 -1.98 -12.91 -22.71
CA GLU A 148 -2.88 -14.05 -22.85
C GLU A 148 -4.06 -13.73 -23.79
N LYS A 149 -4.45 -14.68 -24.64
CA LYS A 149 -5.61 -14.54 -25.53
C LYS A 149 -6.93 -14.88 -24.84
N ARG A 150 -6.84 -15.66 -23.76
CA ARG A 150 -7.93 -16.13 -22.92
C ARG A 150 -7.37 -16.46 -21.56
N LYS A 151 -8.25 -16.57 -20.56
CA LYS A 151 -7.86 -17.02 -19.24
C LYS A 151 -7.45 -18.51 -19.28
N PRO A 152 -6.26 -18.88 -18.78
CA PRO A 152 -5.71 -20.22 -18.93
C PRO A 152 -6.47 -21.27 -18.10
N ASP A 153 -6.26 -22.54 -18.42
CA ASP A 153 -6.69 -23.64 -17.59
C ASP A 153 -5.74 -23.80 -16.39
N ILE A 154 -6.23 -23.45 -15.19
CA ILE A 154 -5.45 -23.48 -13.94
C ILE A 154 -4.98 -24.90 -13.57
N THR A 155 -5.57 -25.95 -14.16
CA THR A 155 -5.09 -27.33 -13.95
C THR A 155 -3.74 -27.60 -14.59
N LYS A 156 -3.27 -26.71 -15.47
CA LYS A 156 -1.93 -26.75 -16.08
C LYS A 156 -0.87 -26.01 -15.28
N THR A 157 -1.26 -25.25 -14.25
CA THR A 157 -0.33 -24.51 -13.41
C THR A 157 0.59 -25.48 -12.64
N PRO A 158 1.93 -25.35 -12.75
CA PRO A 158 2.85 -26.21 -12.03
C PRO A 158 2.87 -25.90 -10.53
N PRO A 159 3.38 -26.81 -9.69
CA PRO A 159 3.54 -26.54 -8.27
C PRO A 159 4.56 -25.39 -8.05
N PRO A 160 4.31 -24.47 -7.12
CA PRO A 160 5.26 -23.41 -6.80
C PRO A 160 6.57 -23.96 -6.23
N ARG A 161 7.70 -23.35 -6.61
CA ARG A 161 9.06 -23.74 -6.19
C ARG A 161 9.43 -23.22 -4.79
N TYR A 162 8.70 -23.67 -3.76
CA TYR A 162 8.99 -23.31 -2.36
C TYR A 162 10.40 -23.72 -1.89
N ASP A 163 11.05 -24.65 -2.58
CA ASP A 163 12.43 -25.06 -2.33
C ASP A 163 13.48 -23.97 -2.64
N LEU A 164 13.10 -22.91 -3.37
CA LEU A 164 13.98 -21.78 -3.69
C LEU A 164 14.05 -20.71 -2.59
N ILE A 165 13.29 -20.84 -1.50
CA ILE A 165 13.18 -19.83 -0.45
C ILE A 165 13.41 -20.41 0.95
N ASP A 166 13.83 -19.57 1.89
CA ASP A 166 13.81 -19.93 3.31
C ASP A 166 12.40 -19.77 3.88
N ILE A 167 11.66 -20.89 3.95
CA ILE A 167 10.30 -20.93 4.51
C ILE A 167 10.25 -20.40 5.96
N ASN A 168 11.36 -20.44 6.72
CA ASN A 168 11.37 -19.96 8.11
C ASN A 168 11.41 -18.43 8.21
N ALA A 169 11.70 -17.72 7.13
CA ALA A 169 11.64 -16.26 7.10
C ALA A 169 10.20 -15.71 7.07
N TYR A 170 9.22 -16.56 6.73
CA TYR A 170 7.82 -16.16 6.55
C TYR A 170 6.92 -16.48 7.76
N GLY A 171 5.93 -15.61 8.00
CA GLY A 171 4.91 -15.80 9.03
C GLY A 171 3.79 -16.78 8.64
N SER A 172 3.51 -16.90 7.35
CA SER A 172 2.52 -17.78 6.74
C SER A 172 3.01 -18.23 5.37
N MET A 173 2.60 -19.42 4.92
CA MET A 173 2.78 -19.85 3.53
C MET A 173 1.52 -19.55 2.73
N ALA A 174 1.67 -19.35 1.42
CA ALA A 174 0.60 -18.99 0.51
C ALA A 174 0.34 -20.13 -0.46
N LEU A 175 -0.91 -20.39 -0.81
CA LEU A 175 -1.32 -21.35 -1.84
C LEU A 175 -2.59 -20.85 -2.53
N GLN A 176 -2.82 -21.23 -3.78
CA GLN A 176 -3.96 -20.76 -4.56
C GLN A 176 -4.75 -21.96 -5.09
N PHE A 177 -6.02 -22.05 -4.71
CA PHE A 177 -6.95 -23.06 -5.19
C PHE A 177 -7.68 -22.58 -6.45
N SER A 178 -8.02 -21.30 -6.53
CA SER A 178 -8.82 -20.77 -7.62
C SER A 178 -8.43 -19.35 -8.06
N ARG A 179 -8.85 -18.99 -9.28
CA ARG A 179 -8.73 -17.66 -9.87
C ARG A 179 -10.05 -17.21 -10.46
N GLY A 180 -10.41 -15.94 -10.23
CA GLY A 180 -11.62 -15.31 -10.73
C GLY A 180 -12.77 -15.29 -9.70
N CYS A 181 -13.71 -14.37 -9.91
CA CYS A 181 -14.81 -14.12 -8.96
C CYS A 181 -16.13 -13.89 -9.70
N PRO A 182 -17.26 -14.50 -9.26
CA PRO A 182 -18.54 -14.37 -9.96
C PRO A 182 -19.25 -13.03 -9.72
N PHE A 183 -18.80 -12.23 -8.74
CA PHE A 183 -19.42 -10.96 -8.39
C PHE A 183 -18.97 -9.81 -9.32
N ASN A 184 -19.59 -8.63 -9.19
CA ASN A 184 -19.26 -7.45 -9.99
C ASN A 184 -19.20 -6.18 -9.13
N CYS A 185 -18.57 -6.28 -7.96
CA CYS A 185 -18.34 -5.13 -7.10
C CYS A 185 -17.60 -4.05 -7.91
N GLU A 186 -18.12 -2.83 -7.96
CA GLU A 186 -17.71 -1.81 -8.93
C GLU A 186 -16.23 -1.37 -8.76
N PHE A 187 -15.77 -1.33 -7.50
CA PHE A 187 -14.43 -0.92 -7.09
C PHE A 187 -13.35 -2.01 -7.23
N CYS A 188 -13.74 -3.24 -7.60
CA CYS A 188 -12.89 -4.43 -7.54
C CYS A 188 -12.25 -4.76 -8.90
N ASP A 189 -10.95 -4.95 -8.92
CA ASP A 189 -10.16 -5.27 -10.11
C ASP A 189 -10.05 -6.77 -10.43
N ILE A 190 -10.45 -7.65 -9.51
CA ILE A 190 -10.35 -9.11 -9.65
C ILE A 190 -11.04 -9.64 -10.92
N THR A 191 -12.22 -9.12 -11.27
CA THR A 191 -12.91 -9.58 -12.49
C THR A 191 -12.19 -9.11 -13.77
N LYS A 192 -11.44 -8.01 -13.71
CA LYS A 192 -10.63 -7.49 -14.81
C LYS A 192 -9.34 -8.30 -14.95
N LEU A 193 -8.72 -8.65 -13.82
CA LEU A 193 -7.45 -9.39 -13.77
C LEU A 193 -7.62 -10.90 -14.00
N PHE A 194 -8.62 -11.55 -13.42
CA PHE A 194 -8.74 -13.02 -13.39
C PHE A 194 -10.04 -13.54 -14.03
N GLY A 195 -10.93 -12.64 -14.45
CA GLY A 195 -12.20 -12.98 -15.10
C GLY A 195 -13.34 -13.34 -14.14
N ARG A 196 -14.54 -13.47 -14.69
CA ARG A 196 -15.79 -13.69 -13.95
C ARG A 196 -16.10 -15.16 -13.64
N VAL A 197 -15.35 -16.09 -14.24
CA VAL A 197 -15.56 -17.54 -14.09
C VAL A 197 -14.49 -18.07 -13.15
N PRO A 198 -14.85 -18.49 -11.92
CA PRO A 198 -13.90 -19.07 -10.99
C PRO A 198 -13.40 -20.42 -11.51
N ARG A 199 -12.10 -20.48 -11.83
CA ARG A 199 -11.40 -21.68 -12.29
C ARG A 199 -10.61 -22.26 -11.13
N THR A 200 -10.70 -23.57 -10.92
CA THR A 200 -10.15 -24.26 -9.76
C THR A 200 -9.09 -25.28 -10.14
N LYS A 201 -8.04 -25.39 -9.33
CA LYS A 201 -7.10 -26.52 -9.36
C LYS A 201 -7.81 -27.82 -8.98
N SER A 202 -7.23 -28.95 -9.34
CA SER A 202 -7.70 -30.26 -8.89
C SER A 202 -7.34 -30.50 -7.41
N ASN A 203 -8.03 -31.45 -6.78
CA ASN A 203 -7.71 -31.88 -5.41
C ASN A 203 -6.26 -32.40 -5.32
N GLU A 204 -5.80 -33.13 -6.33
CA GLU A 204 -4.46 -33.71 -6.39
C GLU A 204 -3.38 -32.63 -6.45
N GLN A 205 -3.59 -31.56 -7.24
CA GLN A 205 -2.67 -30.42 -7.27
C GLN A 205 -2.57 -29.75 -5.90
N MET A 206 -3.71 -29.50 -5.25
CA MET A 206 -3.76 -28.88 -3.92
C MET A 206 -3.05 -29.73 -2.87
N LEU A 207 -3.34 -31.04 -2.83
CA LEU A 207 -2.70 -31.94 -1.87
C LEU A 207 -1.20 -32.13 -2.15
N ALA A 208 -0.76 -32.04 -3.42
CA ALA A 208 0.66 -32.06 -3.74
C ALA A 208 1.41 -30.84 -3.19
N GLU A 209 0.80 -29.65 -3.23
CA GLU A 209 1.37 -28.43 -2.62
C GLU A 209 1.42 -28.53 -1.09
N PHE A 210 0.37 -29.07 -0.46
CA PHE A 210 0.36 -29.36 0.99
C PHE A 210 1.49 -30.31 1.37
N GLU A 211 1.64 -31.41 0.63
CA GLU A 211 2.69 -32.41 0.85
C GLU A 211 4.10 -31.82 0.65
N MET A 212 4.28 -30.93 -0.32
CA MET A 212 5.56 -30.25 -0.55
C MET A 212 5.95 -29.38 0.65
N LEU A 213 5.05 -28.51 1.12
CA LEU A 213 5.30 -27.66 2.28
C LEU A 213 5.56 -28.48 3.54
N TYR A 214 4.81 -29.57 3.73
CA TYR A 214 5.02 -30.50 4.85
C TYR A 214 6.41 -31.13 4.82
N LYS A 215 6.86 -31.61 3.64
CA LYS A 215 8.19 -32.20 3.45
C LYS A 215 9.33 -31.20 3.63
N LEU A 216 9.12 -29.93 3.26
CA LEU A 216 10.05 -28.84 3.55
C LEU A 216 10.10 -28.49 5.06
N GLY A 217 9.21 -29.07 5.86
CA GLY A 217 9.18 -28.90 7.31
C GLY A 217 8.30 -27.74 7.78
N TRP A 218 7.48 -27.15 6.90
CA TRP A 218 6.53 -26.12 7.30
C TRP A 218 5.50 -26.70 8.28
N LYS A 219 5.21 -25.94 9.32
CA LYS A 219 4.08 -26.14 10.25
C LYS A 219 3.61 -24.77 10.69
N GLY A 220 2.30 -24.51 10.60
CA GLY A 220 1.75 -23.22 10.97
C GLY A 220 0.72 -22.70 9.98
N ALA A 221 0.65 -21.37 9.86
CA ALA A 221 -0.39 -20.70 9.09
C ALA A 221 -0.22 -20.92 7.58
N MET A 222 -1.32 -21.17 6.88
CA MET A 222 -1.36 -21.28 5.42
C MET A 222 -2.56 -20.51 4.88
N PHE A 223 -2.29 -19.53 4.03
CA PHE A 223 -3.31 -18.73 3.36
C PHE A 223 -3.67 -19.37 2.02
N VAL A 224 -4.94 -19.75 1.87
CA VAL A 224 -5.55 -19.97 0.57
C VAL A 224 -5.88 -18.59 -0.01
N VAL A 225 -5.04 -18.08 -0.91
CA VAL A 225 -5.04 -16.67 -1.36
C VAL A 225 -6.12 -16.35 -2.39
N ASP A 226 -7.13 -17.20 -2.50
CA ASP A 226 -8.21 -17.02 -3.45
C ASP A 226 -9.00 -15.75 -3.11
N ASP A 227 -9.26 -14.88 -4.09
CA ASP A 227 -10.08 -13.68 -3.91
C ASP A 227 -11.51 -13.99 -3.43
N ASN A 228 -11.97 -15.22 -3.73
CA ASN A 228 -13.15 -15.81 -3.14
C ASN A 228 -13.10 -17.33 -3.22
N PHE A 229 -12.69 -17.98 -2.13
CA PHE A 229 -12.60 -19.44 -2.06
C PHE A 229 -13.91 -20.17 -2.40
N ILE A 230 -15.04 -19.53 -2.10
CA ILE A 230 -16.37 -20.10 -2.37
C ILE A 230 -16.94 -19.68 -3.73
N GLY A 231 -16.13 -19.03 -4.58
CA GLY A 231 -16.53 -18.64 -5.93
C GLY A 231 -17.01 -19.83 -6.76
N ASN A 232 -16.35 -20.98 -6.63
CA ASN A 232 -16.81 -22.27 -7.14
C ASN A 232 -17.19 -23.22 -6.00
N LYS A 233 -18.42 -23.03 -5.48
CA LYS A 233 -18.96 -23.78 -4.34
C LYS A 233 -18.88 -25.30 -4.52
N ARG A 234 -19.13 -25.80 -5.74
CA ARG A 234 -19.13 -27.23 -6.04
C ARG A 234 -17.75 -27.83 -5.84
N ASP A 235 -16.72 -27.20 -6.38
CA ASP A 235 -15.37 -27.74 -6.33
C ASP A 235 -14.72 -27.49 -4.97
N ALA A 236 -15.05 -26.38 -4.29
CA ALA A 236 -14.70 -26.19 -2.87
C ALA A 236 -15.25 -27.32 -1.98
N MET A 237 -16.53 -27.72 -2.15
CA MET A 237 -17.12 -28.85 -1.41
C MET A 237 -16.49 -30.21 -1.74
N ARG A 238 -15.83 -30.34 -2.89
CA ARG A 238 -15.06 -31.55 -3.25
C ARG A 238 -13.65 -31.54 -2.65
N LEU A 239 -13.06 -30.36 -2.50
CA LEU A 239 -11.72 -30.20 -1.93
C LEU A 239 -11.70 -30.43 -0.42
N LEU A 240 -12.65 -29.83 0.31
CA LEU A 240 -12.64 -29.79 1.78
C LEU A 240 -12.53 -31.18 2.45
N PRO A 241 -13.25 -32.24 2.00
CA PRO A 241 -13.07 -33.58 2.55
C PRO A 241 -11.67 -34.16 2.36
N ALA A 242 -11.05 -33.92 1.19
CA ALA A 242 -9.71 -34.41 0.88
C ALA A 242 -8.64 -33.67 1.71
N VAL A 243 -8.80 -32.37 1.90
CA VAL A 243 -7.94 -31.57 2.79
C VAL A 243 -8.07 -32.04 4.24
N LYS A 244 -9.29 -32.29 4.70
CA LYS A 244 -9.54 -32.82 6.04
C LYS A 244 -8.83 -34.15 6.26
N GLU A 245 -9.00 -35.12 5.37
CA GLU A 245 -8.36 -36.43 5.47
C GLU A 245 -6.83 -36.29 5.55
N TRP A 246 -6.25 -35.49 4.65
CA TRP A 246 -4.80 -35.24 4.64
C TRP A 246 -4.30 -34.61 5.95
N GLN A 247 -5.04 -33.64 6.51
CA GLN A 247 -4.71 -32.98 7.78
C GLN A 247 -4.84 -33.94 8.96
N GLU A 248 -5.91 -34.74 9.02
CA GLU A 248 -6.17 -35.71 10.11
C GLU A 248 -5.06 -36.77 10.19
N GLU A 249 -4.61 -37.30 9.05
CA GLU A 249 -3.48 -38.24 8.98
C GLU A 249 -2.17 -37.70 9.55
N ARG A 250 -2.03 -36.37 9.62
CA ARG A 250 -0.78 -35.67 9.99
C ARG A 250 -0.90 -34.83 11.26
N ASP A 251 -2.00 -34.99 12.01
CA ASP A 251 -2.31 -34.24 13.23
C ASP A 251 -2.37 -32.72 13.02
N PHE A 252 -3.07 -32.30 11.95
CA PHE A 252 -3.34 -30.89 11.60
C PHE A 252 -2.10 -29.99 11.64
N PRO A 253 -1.07 -30.23 10.81
CA PRO A 253 0.15 -29.41 10.81
C PRO A 253 -0.10 -27.97 10.34
N PHE A 254 -1.22 -27.72 9.64
CA PHE A 254 -1.53 -26.43 9.02
C PHE A 254 -2.79 -25.78 9.60
N ALA A 255 -2.67 -24.50 9.91
CA ALA A 255 -3.77 -23.61 10.27
C ALA A 255 -4.22 -22.85 9.02
N LEU A 256 -5.34 -23.24 8.44
CA LEU A 256 -5.80 -22.69 7.17
C LEU A 256 -6.61 -21.42 7.37
N TYR A 257 -6.45 -20.46 6.47
CA TYR A 257 -7.30 -19.29 6.37
C TYR A 257 -7.46 -18.86 4.92
N THR A 258 -8.51 -18.08 4.63
CA THR A 258 -8.87 -17.71 3.25
C THR A 258 -9.69 -16.44 3.20
N GLU A 259 -9.89 -15.89 2.01
CA GLU A 259 -10.94 -14.90 1.75
C GLU A 259 -12.21 -15.58 1.20
N ALA A 260 -13.37 -15.03 1.56
CA ALA A 260 -14.66 -15.47 1.08
C ALA A 260 -15.69 -14.34 1.06
N SER A 261 -16.70 -14.48 0.22
CA SER A 261 -17.88 -13.62 0.29
C SER A 261 -18.79 -13.98 1.47
N VAL A 262 -19.54 -12.99 1.98
CA VAL A 262 -20.39 -13.15 3.18
C VAL A 262 -21.44 -14.25 3.01
N ASN A 263 -21.96 -14.46 1.79
CA ASN A 263 -22.92 -15.52 1.49
C ASN A 263 -22.40 -16.96 1.70
N LEU A 264 -21.16 -17.14 2.17
CA LEU A 264 -20.70 -18.37 2.82
C LEU A 264 -21.68 -18.84 3.91
N VAL A 265 -22.26 -17.92 4.66
CA VAL A 265 -23.15 -18.26 5.79
C VAL A 265 -24.49 -18.87 5.38
N GLU A 266 -24.82 -18.80 4.09
CA GLU A 266 -25.99 -19.44 3.49
C GLU A 266 -25.73 -20.92 3.16
N ILE A 267 -24.50 -21.41 3.39
CA ILE A 267 -24.09 -22.78 3.09
C ILE A 267 -23.56 -23.44 4.39
N PRO A 268 -24.44 -23.85 5.32
CA PRO A 268 -24.03 -24.41 6.62
C PRO A 268 -23.05 -25.58 6.51
N ASP A 269 -23.28 -26.49 5.56
CA ASP A 269 -22.42 -27.65 5.34
C ASP A 269 -21.00 -27.25 4.92
N MET A 270 -20.84 -26.15 4.21
CA MET A 270 -19.53 -25.63 3.82
C MET A 270 -18.79 -25.01 5.00
N LEU A 271 -19.50 -24.27 5.87
CA LEU A 271 -18.92 -23.77 7.12
C LEU A 271 -18.40 -24.91 8.00
N ASP A 272 -19.17 -26.00 8.12
CA ASP A 272 -18.76 -27.19 8.86
C ASP A 272 -17.59 -27.91 8.20
N ALA A 273 -17.60 -28.04 6.87
CA ALA A 273 -16.50 -28.63 6.12
C ALA A 273 -15.21 -27.80 6.22
N MET A 274 -15.28 -26.47 6.17
CA MET A 274 -14.13 -25.58 6.37
C MET A 274 -13.56 -25.73 7.78
N SER A 275 -14.39 -25.62 8.81
CA SER A 275 -13.97 -25.78 10.20
C SER A 275 -13.27 -27.14 10.41
N THR A 276 -13.91 -28.23 9.97
CA THR A 276 -13.34 -29.58 10.14
C THR A 276 -12.10 -29.86 9.29
N ALA A 277 -11.89 -29.16 8.17
CA ALA A 277 -10.67 -29.22 7.37
C ALA A 277 -9.50 -28.42 7.98
N GLY A 278 -9.72 -27.71 9.09
CA GLY A 278 -8.69 -26.94 9.80
C GLY A 278 -8.62 -25.47 9.41
N PHE A 279 -9.67 -24.91 8.77
CA PHE A 279 -9.79 -23.46 8.63
C PHE A 279 -10.10 -22.83 9.99
N ASN A 280 -9.34 -21.80 10.35
CA ASN A 280 -9.49 -21.10 11.63
C ASN A 280 -9.67 -19.59 11.50
N MET A 281 -9.60 -19.05 10.28
CA MET A 281 -9.87 -17.64 10.00
C MET A 281 -10.44 -17.47 8.59
N VAL A 282 -11.37 -16.54 8.44
CA VAL A 282 -11.91 -16.12 7.13
C VAL A 282 -11.89 -14.59 7.06
N PHE A 283 -11.31 -14.06 5.98
CA PHE A 283 -11.44 -12.66 5.62
C PHE A 283 -12.72 -12.45 4.82
N LEU A 284 -13.54 -11.50 5.26
CA LEU A 284 -14.76 -11.09 4.57
C LEU A 284 -14.60 -9.65 4.08
N GLY A 285 -14.84 -9.41 2.80
CA GLY A 285 -15.10 -8.06 2.28
C GLY A 285 -16.48 -7.60 2.73
N ILE A 286 -16.58 -6.96 3.89
CA ILE A 286 -17.84 -6.43 4.45
C ILE A 286 -18.16 -5.09 3.81
N GLU A 287 -17.14 -4.25 3.64
CA GLU A 287 -17.11 -2.91 3.07
C GLU A 287 -17.88 -1.86 3.86
N SER A 288 -19.18 -2.05 4.05
CA SER A 288 -20.01 -1.12 4.80
C SER A 288 -21.20 -1.84 5.44
N PRO A 289 -21.62 -1.47 6.66
CA PRO A 289 -22.90 -1.90 7.21
C PRO A 289 -24.09 -1.13 6.61
N ASN A 290 -23.85 -0.09 5.80
CA ASN A 290 -24.89 0.71 5.15
C ASN A 290 -25.38 0.02 3.87
N GLU A 291 -26.67 -0.32 3.85
CA GLU A 291 -27.31 -1.03 2.74
C GLU A 291 -27.30 -0.23 1.43
N GLU A 292 -27.53 1.09 1.48
CA GLU A 292 -27.52 1.94 0.29
C GLU A 292 -26.14 1.94 -0.38
N ALA A 293 -25.08 2.07 0.42
CA ALA A 293 -23.70 2.02 -0.08
C ALA A 293 -23.38 0.67 -0.75
N LEU A 294 -23.84 -0.45 -0.19
CA LEU A 294 -23.64 -1.79 -0.76
C LEU A 294 -24.38 -1.97 -2.09
N ILE A 295 -25.61 -1.47 -2.19
CA ILE A 295 -26.41 -1.55 -3.42
C ILE A 295 -25.77 -0.70 -4.51
N THR A 296 -25.43 0.55 -4.21
CA THR A 296 -24.81 1.50 -5.15
C THR A 296 -23.51 0.95 -5.73
N THR A 297 -22.72 0.26 -4.92
CA THR A 297 -21.40 -0.28 -5.32
C THR A 297 -21.46 -1.72 -5.86
N SER A 298 -22.66 -2.20 -6.19
CA SER A 298 -22.90 -3.52 -6.78
C SER A 298 -22.44 -4.70 -5.89
N LYS A 299 -22.52 -4.54 -4.57
CA LYS A 299 -22.15 -5.56 -3.57
C LYS A 299 -23.38 -6.23 -2.94
N GLY A 300 -24.35 -6.62 -3.77
CA GLY A 300 -25.62 -7.20 -3.33
C GLY A 300 -25.51 -8.54 -2.59
N GLN A 301 -24.37 -9.24 -2.66
CA GLN A 301 -24.13 -10.45 -1.86
C GLN A 301 -23.92 -10.18 -0.36
N ASN A 302 -23.82 -8.91 0.04
CA ASN A 302 -23.74 -8.46 1.43
C ASN A 302 -25.09 -7.92 1.95
N THR A 303 -26.18 -8.03 1.17
CA THR A 303 -27.52 -7.59 1.56
C THR A 303 -28.47 -8.77 1.70
N SER A 304 -29.62 -8.54 2.36
CA SER A 304 -30.67 -9.55 2.56
C SER A 304 -32.01 -8.97 2.12
N LYS A 305 -32.94 -9.86 1.72
CA LYS A 305 -34.34 -9.46 1.46
C LYS A 305 -35.20 -9.46 2.73
N GLU A 306 -34.70 -10.07 3.80
CA GLU A 306 -35.46 -10.37 5.03
C GLU A 306 -35.15 -9.41 6.17
N GLU A 307 -33.96 -8.81 6.17
CA GLU A 307 -33.44 -7.92 7.21
C GLU A 307 -32.48 -6.89 6.62
N ASP A 308 -32.18 -5.82 7.35
CA ASP A 308 -31.22 -4.80 6.93
C ASP A 308 -29.79 -5.37 6.82
N ALA A 309 -28.96 -4.75 5.98
CA ALA A 309 -27.60 -5.22 5.72
C ALA A 309 -26.75 -5.33 7.00
N GLY A 310 -26.85 -4.36 7.92
CA GLY A 310 -26.09 -4.37 9.18
C GLY A 310 -26.42 -5.59 10.04
N SER A 311 -27.71 -5.91 10.20
CA SER A 311 -28.19 -7.09 10.92
C SER A 311 -27.74 -8.40 10.26
N TYR A 312 -27.90 -8.52 8.94
CA TYR A 312 -27.45 -9.70 8.17
C TYR A 312 -25.94 -9.95 8.34
N LEU A 313 -25.13 -8.91 8.13
CA LEU A 313 -23.68 -8.95 8.25
C LEU A 313 -23.25 -9.34 9.67
N LEU A 314 -23.90 -8.79 10.69
CA LEU A 314 -23.61 -9.09 12.09
C LEU A 314 -23.91 -10.56 12.42
N GLN A 315 -25.05 -11.07 11.94
CA GLN A 315 -25.38 -12.50 12.08
C GLN A 315 -24.39 -13.38 11.33
N ALA A 316 -23.96 -12.98 10.13
CA ALA A 316 -23.01 -13.72 9.34
C ALA A 316 -21.67 -13.88 10.07
N VAL A 317 -21.12 -12.78 10.59
CA VAL A 317 -19.89 -12.79 11.40
C VAL A 317 -20.03 -13.72 12.60
N ARG A 318 -21.15 -13.62 13.34
CA ARG A 318 -21.41 -14.48 14.51
C ARG A 318 -21.50 -15.96 14.15
N LYS A 319 -22.16 -16.32 13.04
CA LYS A 319 -22.27 -17.71 12.58
C LYS A 319 -20.90 -18.31 12.26
N ILE A 320 -20.02 -17.56 11.60
CA ILE A 320 -18.65 -18.00 11.29
C ILE A 320 -17.83 -18.16 12.58
N GLN A 321 -17.88 -17.17 13.48
CA GLN A 321 -17.20 -17.24 14.78
C GLN A 321 -17.65 -18.44 15.61
N GLN A 322 -18.95 -18.75 15.62
CA GLN A 322 -19.51 -19.91 16.33
C GLN A 322 -18.99 -21.25 15.80
N LYS A 323 -18.46 -21.31 14.58
CA LYS A 323 -17.80 -22.50 14.01
C LYS A 323 -16.32 -22.58 14.35
N GLY A 324 -15.82 -21.68 15.21
CA GLY A 324 -14.43 -21.67 15.67
C GLY A 324 -13.48 -20.92 14.74
N MET A 325 -13.98 -20.17 13.76
CA MET A 325 -13.19 -19.39 12.81
C MET A 325 -13.21 -17.90 13.16
N GLU A 326 -12.03 -17.28 13.29
CA GLU A 326 -11.91 -15.82 13.39
C GLU A 326 -12.42 -15.15 12.11
N VAL A 327 -13.11 -14.02 12.26
CA VAL A 327 -13.49 -13.19 11.13
C VAL A 327 -12.65 -11.93 11.13
N THR A 328 -11.96 -11.70 10.02
CA THR A 328 -11.34 -10.41 9.70
C THR A 328 -12.18 -9.71 8.64
N GLY A 329 -12.27 -8.39 8.69
CA GLY A 329 -13.16 -7.63 7.82
C GLY A 329 -12.43 -6.57 7.01
N GLY A 330 -12.67 -6.52 5.71
CA GLY A 330 -12.40 -5.35 4.87
C GLY A 330 -13.53 -4.33 5.03
N PHE A 331 -13.17 -3.06 5.21
CA PHE A 331 -14.10 -1.94 5.29
C PHE A 331 -13.62 -0.81 4.39
N ILE A 332 -14.56 -0.20 3.65
CA ILE A 332 -14.26 0.91 2.74
C ILE A 332 -15.01 2.14 3.24
N ILE A 333 -14.24 3.16 3.59
CA ILE A 333 -14.73 4.46 4.02
C ILE A 333 -14.80 5.40 2.81
N GLY A 334 -15.96 6.02 2.60
CA GLY A 334 -16.19 6.93 1.48
C GLY A 334 -16.79 6.28 0.23
N LEU A 335 -17.51 5.16 0.38
CA LEU A 335 -18.39 4.66 -0.68
C LEU A 335 -19.50 5.69 -0.97
N ASP A 336 -19.89 5.83 -2.24
CA ASP A 336 -21.04 6.66 -2.62
C ASP A 336 -22.30 6.13 -1.87
N GLY A 337 -23.04 7.03 -1.23
CA GLY A 337 -24.17 6.70 -0.32
C GLY A 337 -23.79 6.43 1.14
N ASP A 338 -22.50 6.36 1.51
CA ASP A 338 -22.07 6.12 2.89
C ASP A 338 -21.75 7.43 3.64
N THR A 339 -22.71 7.90 4.44
CA THR A 339 -22.61 9.20 5.14
C THR A 339 -22.56 9.10 6.67
N GLU A 340 -22.76 7.91 7.25
CA GLU A 340 -22.83 7.68 8.70
C GLU A 340 -21.70 6.76 9.20
N PHE A 341 -20.51 7.32 9.42
CA PHE A 341 -19.32 6.53 9.76
C PHE A 341 -19.30 5.94 11.18
N ASP A 342 -20.16 6.42 12.08
CA ASP A 342 -20.35 5.78 13.40
C ASP A 342 -20.92 4.37 13.28
N SER A 343 -21.71 4.11 12.23
CA SER A 343 -22.23 2.77 11.95
C SER A 343 -21.11 1.75 11.75
N HIS A 344 -20.01 2.13 11.08
CA HIS A 344 -18.83 1.27 10.89
C HIS A 344 -18.17 0.93 12.22
N ILE A 345 -17.89 1.93 13.05
CA ILE A 345 -17.25 1.72 14.36
C ILE A 345 -18.13 0.81 15.22
N ASN A 346 -19.43 1.13 15.30
CA ASN A 346 -20.38 0.38 16.11
C ASN A 346 -20.52 -1.06 15.62
N PHE A 347 -20.62 -1.28 14.31
CA PHE A 347 -20.68 -2.59 13.70
C PHE A 347 -19.42 -3.42 14.01
N ILE A 348 -18.21 -2.86 13.77
CA ILE A 348 -16.94 -3.56 14.03
C ILE A 348 -16.83 -3.96 15.50
N GLN A 349 -17.19 -3.03 16.40
CA GLN A 349 -17.17 -3.26 17.84
C GLN A 349 -18.21 -4.29 18.27
N GLU A 350 -19.40 -4.28 17.66
CA GLU A 350 -20.48 -5.18 18.01
C GLU A 350 -20.28 -6.60 17.45
N ALA A 351 -19.82 -6.72 16.22
CA ALA A 351 -19.51 -7.98 15.57
C ALA A 351 -18.28 -8.67 16.17
N GLY A 352 -17.47 -7.94 16.94
CA GLY A 352 -16.27 -8.49 17.56
C GLY A 352 -15.22 -8.84 16.52
N ILE A 353 -14.95 -7.95 15.56
CA ILE A 353 -13.98 -8.18 14.48
C ILE A 353 -12.62 -7.61 14.92
N PRO A 354 -11.61 -8.42 15.29
CA PRO A 354 -10.35 -7.88 15.80
C PRO A 354 -9.60 -7.08 14.74
N MET A 355 -9.35 -7.71 13.60
CA MET A 355 -8.63 -7.12 12.46
C MET A 355 -9.67 -6.56 11.47
N ALA A 356 -9.97 -5.26 11.64
CA ALA A 356 -10.79 -4.48 10.74
C ALA A 356 -9.88 -3.65 9.83
N MET A 357 -9.73 -4.07 8.59
CA MET A 357 -8.91 -3.42 7.58
C MET A 357 -9.70 -2.28 6.94
N ALA A 358 -9.88 -1.20 7.70
CA ALA A 358 -10.57 0.01 7.24
C ALA A 358 -9.65 0.88 6.39
N GLY A 359 -9.98 1.01 5.10
CA GLY A 359 -9.30 1.86 4.13
C GLY A 359 -10.24 2.89 3.50
N LEU A 360 -9.67 3.89 2.85
CA LEU A 360 -10.41 4.83 2.02
C LEU A 360 -10.77 4.21 0.68
N LEU A 361 -11.93 4.57 0.14
CA LEU A 361 -12.29 4.21 -1.23
C LEU A 361 -11.22 4.73 -2.19
N THR A 362 -10.77 3.84 -3.07
CA THR A 362 -9.72 4.11 -4.04
C THR A 362 -10.17 3.58 -5.39
N ALA A 363 -10.09 4.42 -6.43
CA ALA A 363 -10.43 4.02 -7.78
C ALA A 363 -9.22 3.37 -8.46
N LEU A 364 -9.17 2.04 -8.49
CA LEU A 364 -8.12 1.29 -9.20
C LEU A 364 -8.35 1.34 -10.72
N LYS A 365 -7.28 1.47 -11.50
CA LYS A 365 -7.34 1.63 -12.96
C LYS A 365 -8.09 0.46 -13.62
N GLU A 366 -8.88 0.77 -14.65
CA GLU A 366 -9.76 -0.18 -15.39
C GLU A 366 -10.89 -0.85 -14.58
N THR A 367 -11.10 -0.47 -13.32
CA THR A 367 -12.32 -0.89 -12.59
C THR A 367 -13.54 -0.15 -13.13
N ASP A 368 -14.74 -0.71 -12.87
CA ASP A 368 -15.99 -0.04 -13.28
C ASP A 368 -16.10 1.34 -12.60
N LEU A 369 -15.64 1.45 -11.35
CA LEU A 369 -15.60 2.70 -10.58
C LEU A 369 -14.68 3.72 -11.26
N TRP A 370 -13.48 3.28 -11.69
CA TRP A 370 -12.55 4.16 -12.39
C TRP A 370 -13.13 4.66 -13.71
N HIS A 371 -13.76 3.79 -14.51
CA HIS A 371 -14.39 4.21 -15.76
C HIS A 371 -15.52 5.22 -15.52
N ARG A 372 -16.36 4.98 -14.51
CA ARG A 372 -17.44 5.90 -14.13
C ARG A 372 -16.88 7.26 -13.69
N LEU A 373 -15.95 7.27 -12.73
CA LEU A 373 -15.36 8.52 -12.23
C LEU A 373 -14.59 9.28 -13.31
N LYS A 374 -13.99 8.58 -14.28
CA LYS A 374 -13.36 9.20 -15.45
C LYS A 374 -14.39 9.90 -16.34
N GLN A 375 -15.54 9.27 -16.57
CA GLN A 375 -16.64 9.87 -17.35
C GLN A 375 -17.28 11.05 -16.63
N GLU A 376 -17.31 11.02 -15.30
CA GLU A 376 -17.81 12.09 -14.43
C GLU A 376 -16.80 13.24 -14.21
N ASP A 377 -15.58 13.16 -14.76
CA ASP A 377 -14.48 14.12 -14.55
C ASP A 377 -14.11 14.29 -13.06
N ARG A 378 -14.18 13.19 -12.30
CA ARG A 378 -13.89 13.15 -10.86
C ARG A 378 -12.55 12.51 -10.53
N LEU A 379 -11.87 11.86 -11.47
CA LEU A 379 -10.52 11.31 -11.22
C LEU A 379 -9.48 12.43 -11.11
N LEU A 380 -8.61 12.34 -10.12
CA LEU A 380 -7.59 13.36 -9.84
C LEU A 380 -6.18 12.89 -10.21
N ILE A 381 -5.78 11.76 -9.65
CA ILE A 381 -4.42 11.19 -9.78
C ILE A 381 -4.52 9.67 -9.82
N GLU A 382 -3.42 9.01 -10.17
CA GLU A 382 -3.34 7.56 -10.03
C GLU A 382 -3.31 7.13 -8.57
N SER A 383 -3.81 5.92 -8.33
CA SER A 383 -3.80 5.32 -7.00
C SER A 383 -2.37 4.96 -6.57
N SER A 384 -2.06 5.16 -5.29
CA SER A 384 -0.84 4.62 -4.65
C SER A 384 -0.89 3.11 -4.45
N GLY A 385 -2.08 2.51 -4.55
CA GLY A 385 -2.34 1.12 -4.19
C GLY A 385 -2.45 0.86 -2.68
N ASN A 386 -2.18 1.85 -1.83
CA ASN A 386 -2.28 1.71 -0.38
C ASN A 386 -3.57 2.36 0.13
N ASN A 387 -4.62 1.56 0.27
CA ASN A 387 -5.92 2.04 0.73
C ASN A 387 -5.94 2.57 2.19
N THR A 388 -4.83 2.44 2.92
CA THR A 388 -4.72 2.98 4.28
C THR A 388 -3.86 4.24 4.35
N ASP A 389 -3.24 4.67 3.23
CA ASP A 389 -2.73 6.03 3.16
C ASP A 389 -3.92 7.00 3.06
N MET A 390 -3.88 8.11 3.79
CA MET A 390 -4.99 9.07 3.84
C MET A 390 -5.10 9.91 2.56
N THR A 391 -5.01 9.25 1.39
CA THR A 391 -5.06 9.90 0.09
C THR A 391 -6.29 9.44 -0.69
N LEU A 392 -6.90 10.39 -1.40
CA LEU A 392 -8.01 10.14 -2.29
C LEU A 392 -7.57 10.49 -3.71
N ASN A 393 -7.78 9.55 -4.63
CA ASN A 393 -7.39 9.68 -6.04
C ASN A 393 -8.53 10.17 -6.94
N PHE A 394 -9.65 10.58 -6.34
CA PHE A 394 -10.81 11.16 -7.00
C PHE A 394 -11.51 12.20 -6.11
N VAL A 395 -12.49 12.92 -6.66
CA VAL A 395 -13.36 13.87 -5.96
C VAL A 395 -14.57 13.11 -5.38
N PRO A 396 -14.68 12.92 -4.05
CA PRO A 396 -15.82 12.27 -3.42
C PRO A 396 -17.10 13.12 -3.47
N GLU A 397 -18.27 12.51 -3.26
CA GLU A 397 -19.56 13.23 -3.20
C GLU A 397 -19.64 14.18 -1.99
N MET A 398 -19.06 13.77 -0.87
CA MET A 398 -18.92 14.61 0.31
C MET A 398 -17.66 15.48 0.23
N PRO A 399 -17.58 16.60 0.98
CA PRO A 399 -16.36 17.42 1.00
C PRO A 399 -15.12 16.59 1.37
N ARG A 400 -14.05 16.69 0.56
CA ARG A 400 -12.81 15.91 0.71
C ARG A 400 -12.25 15.96 2.13
N GLU A 401 -12.10 17.15 2.68
CA GLU A 401 -11.56 17.37 4.03
C GLU A 401 -12.40 16.64 5.09
N LYS A 402 -13.73 16.72 4.97
CA LYS A 402 -14.65 16.02 5.87
C LYS A 402 -14.46 14.50 5.79
N LEU A 403 -14.30 13.93 4.59
CA LEU A 403 -14.08 12.48 4.44
C LEU A 403 -12.76 12.04 5.08
N ILE A 404 -11.68 12.80 4.87
CA ILE A 404 -10.37 12.51 5.47
C ILE A 404 -10.44 12.62 7.00
N ASP A 405 -11.10 13.63 7.54
CA ASP A 405 -11.27 13.80 8.99
C ASP A 405 -12.10 12.65 9.60
N GLU A 406 -13.18 12.24 8.93
CA GLU A 406 -13.99 11.10 9.37
C GLU A 406 -13.21 9.78 9.29
N TYR A 407 -12.43 9.55 8.22
CA TYR A 407 -11.55 8.39 8.13
C TYR A 407 -10.51 8.38 9.25
N ARG A 408 -9.84 9.52 9.49
CA ARG A 408 -8.89 9.69 10.61
C ARG A 408 -9.56 9.35 11.94
N ARG A 409 -10.79 9.82 12.16
CA ARG A 409 -11.58 9.53 13.36
C ARG A 409 -11.90 8.05 13.49
N VAL A 410 -12.33 7.39 12.43
CA VAL A 410 -12.64 5.95 12.40
C VAL A 410 -11.42 5.13 12.81
N ILE A 411 -10.29 5.25 12.10
CA ILE A 411 -9.12 4.42 12.39
C ILE A 411 -8.50 4.73 13.76
N SER A 412 -8.51 6.00 14.20
CA SER A 412 -8.03 6.41 15.51
C SER A 412 -8.92 5.91 16.66
N THR A 413 -10.20 5.66 16.38
CA THR A 413 -11.14 5.05 17.33
C THR A 413 -10.96 3.53 17.37
N LEU A 414 -10.78 2.88 16.22
CA LEU A 414 -10.58 1.43 16.13
C LEU A 414 -9.27 0.98 16.77
N TYR A 415 -8.20 1.77 16.60
CA TYR A 415 -6.84 1.44 17.04
C TYR A 415 -6.25 2.58 17.88
N ASP A 416 -7.00 2.99 18.89
CA ASP A 416 -6.60 4.05 19.81
C ASP A 416 -5.28 3.72 20.52
N PRO A 417 -4.49 4.71 21.00
CA PRO A 417 -3.18 4.47 21.61
C PRO A 417 -3.19 3.56 22.85
N THR A 418 -4.34 3.35 23.49
CA THR A 418 -4.50 2.43 24.63
C THR A 418 -4.99 1.05 24.20
N LEU A 419 -5.43 0.89 22.94
CA LEU A 419 -6.09 -0.30 22.38
C LEU A 419 -7.35 -0.72 23.15
N LYS A 420 -8.02 0.21 23.82
CA LYS A 420 -9.21 -0.09 24.63
C LYS A 420 -10.32 -0.70 23.79
N ASN A 421 -10.66 -0.08 22.67
CA ASN A 421 -11.72 -0.57 21.78
C ASN A 421 -11.32 -1.88 21.11
N TYR A 422 -10.05 -1.98 20.69
CA TYR A 422 -9.46 -3.19 20.16
C TYR A 422 -9.57 -4.39 21.11
N PHE A 423 -9.10 -4.25 22.35
CA PHE A 423 -9.16 -5.34 23.31
C PHE A 423 -10.59 -5.69 23.71
N ALA A 424 -11.50 -4.70 23.77
CA ALA A 424 -12.91 -4.95 24.03
C ALA A 424 -13.54 -5.83 22.93
N ARG A 425 -13.27 -5.56 21.64
CA ARG A 425 -13.82 -6.39 20.55
C ARG A 425 -13.12 -7.73 20.40
N CYS A 426 -11.81 -7.82 20.66
CA CYS A 426 -11.10 -9.09 20.76
C CYS A 426 -11.75 -10.00 21.81
N TYR A 427 -12.01 -9.44 23.00
CA TYR A 427 -12.69 -10.20 24.04
C TYR A 427 -14.10 -10.61 23.62
N LYS A 428 -14.84 -9.72 22.95
CA LYS A 428 -16.19 -10.03 22.44
C LYS A 428 -16.19 -11.21 21.46
N MET A 429 -15.23 -11.24 20.52
CA MET A 429 -15.03 -12.39 19.63
C MET A 429 -14.85 -13.68 20.41
N LEU A 430 -13.95 -13.68 21.40
CA LEU A 430 -13.64 -14.86 22.22
C LEU A 430 -14.84 -15.34 23.06
N GLN A 431 -15.85 -14.50 23.31
CA GLN A 431 -17.09 -14.91 23.96
C GLN A 431 -18.00 -15.74 23.04
N HIS A 432 -17.90 -15.55 21.72
CA HIS A 432 -18.74 -16.22 20.73
C HIS A 432 -18.00 -17.35 19.99
N MET A 433 -16.67 -17.32 19.98
CA MET A 433 -15.84 -18.30 19.30
C MET A 433 -15.44 -19.46 20.22
N PRO A 434 -15.90 -20.71 19.96
CA PRO A 434 -15.51 -21.85 20.76
C PRO A 434 -14.04 -22.22 20.50
N TYR A 435 -13.43 -22.90 21.48
CA TYR A 435 -12.14 -23.55 21.28
C TYR A 435 -12.30 -24.74 20.33
N THR A 436 -11.42 -24.84 19.32
CA THR A 436 -11.23 -26.03 18.50
C THR A 436 -9.75 -26.43 18.51
N PRO A 437 -9.40 -27.70 18.23
CA PRO A 437 -7.99 -28.12 18.22
C PRO A 437 -7.10 -27.34 17.24
N HIS A 438 -7.68 -26.79 16.16
CA HIS A 438 -6.98 -26.13 15.05
C HIS A 438 -7.08 -24.59 15.09
N ASN A 439 -7.90 -24.00 15.96
CA ASN A 439 -7.97 -22.55 16.13
C ASN A 439 -7.06 -21.97 17.23
N VAL A 440 -6.36 -22.83 17.96
CA VAL A 440 -5.28 -22.41 18.87
C VAL A 440 -3.95 -22.91 18.33
N ARG A 441 -3.06 -21.97 18.04
CA ARG A 441 -1.72 -22.29 17.54
C ARG A 441 -0.93 -23.13 18.54
N SER A 442 -0.17 -24.09 18.04
CA SER A 442 0.79 -24.84 18.84
C SER A 442 1.83 -23.90 19.44
N ILE A 443 2.10 -24.03 20.75
CA ILE A 443 3.08 -23.20 21.43
C ILE A 443 4.48 -23.72 21.12
N GLN A 444 5.23 -22.99 20.29
CA GLN A 444 6.64 -23.27 20.02
C GLN A 444 7.54 -22.22 20.71
N LYS A 445 8.86 -22.35 20.51
CA LYS A 445 9.84 -21.42 21.06
C LYS A 445 9.62 -19.98 20.57
N ALA A 446 9.12 -19.80 19.35
CA ALA A 446 8.83 -18.48 18.80
C ALA A 446 7.69 -17.78 19.56
N GLU A 447 6.60 -18.50 19.84
CA GLU A 447 5.42 -18.00 20.56
C GLU A 447 5.76 -17.63 22.00
N VAL A 448 6.59 -18.44 22.68
CA VAL A 448 7.07 -18.13 24.03
C VAL A 448 7.90 -16.84 24.03
N ARG A 449 8.81 -16.67 23.07
CA ARG A 449 9.58 -15.41 22.93
C ARG A 449 8.67 -14.23 22.63
N ALA A 450 7.70 -14.41 21.72
CA ALA A 450 6.71 -13.38 21.37
C ALA A 450 5.89 -12.95 22.59
N PHE A 451 5.50 -13.88 23.47
CA PHE A 451 4.80 -13.55 24.71
C PHE A 451 5.62 -12.66 25.65
N PHE A 452 6.89 -13.00 25.90
CA PHE A 452 7.74 -12.16 26.74
C PHE A 452 8.03 -10.80 26.12
N ARG A 453 8.22 -10.73 24.79
CA ARG A 453 8.33 -9.46 24.05
C ARG A 453 7.05 -8.63 24.15
N SER A 454 5.88 -9.27 24.07
CA SER A 454 4.57 -8.65 24.28
C SER A 454 4.42 -8.03 25.65
N ILE A 455 4.83 -8.74 26.71
CA ILE A 455 4.88 -8.15 28.05
C ILE A 455 5.80 -6.93 28.06
N GLN A 456 7.04 -7.06 27.56
CA GLN A 456 8.03 -5.98 27.60
C GLN A 456 7.56 -4.72 26.85
N LEU A 457 6.98 -4.87 25.66
CA LEU A 457 6.63 -3.75 24.79
C LEU A 457 5.26 -3.15 25.10
N GLN A 458 4.28 -3.95 25.52
CA GLN A 458 2.90 -3.46 25.70
C GLN A 458 2.58 -3.13 27.16
N MET A 459 3.07 -3.91 28.14
CA MET A 459 2.73 -3.71 29.56
C MET A 459 3.21 -2.37 30.11
N PHE A 460 4.34 -1.87 29.62
CA PHE A 460 4.96 -0.60 30.05
C PHE A 460 4.72 0.54 29.05
N SER A 461 3.69 0.43 28.23
CA SER A 461 3.28 1.45 27.24
C SER A 461 1.94 2.08 27.62
N LYS A 462 1.43 3.00 26.77
CA LYS A 462 0.06 3.53 26.88
C LYS A 462 -1.02 2.43 26.86
N GLN A 463 -0.71 1.26 26.29
CA GLN A 463 -1.60 0.11 26.19
C GLN A 463 -1.67 -0.72 27.49
N GLY A 464 -0.74 -0.52 28.43
CA GLY A 464 -0.44 -1.48 29.51
C GLY A 464 -1.64 -1.87 30.39
N LEU A 465 -2.49 -0.90 30.73
CA LEU A 465 -3.68 -1.14 31.56
C LEU A 465 -4.70 -2.04 30.84
N GLU A 466 -5.06 -1.69 29.60
CA GLU A 466 -6.07 -2.43 28.83
C GLU A 466 -5.53 -3.78 28.35
N TYR A 467 -4.24 -3.84 27.99
CA TYR A 467 -3.51 -5.08 27.70
C TYR A 467 -3.58 -6.06 28.89
N ALA A 468 -3.23 -5.60 30.10
CA ALA A 468 -3.26 -6.45 31.29
C ALA A 468 -4.68 -6.90 31.63
N LYS A 469 -5.67 -5.99 31.57
CA LYS A 469 -7.09 -6.32 31.77
C LYS A 469 -7.55 -7.39 30.79
N PHE A 470 -7.24 -7.24 29.51
CA PHE A 470 -7.60 -8.20 28.46
C PHE A 470 -7.04 -9.58 28.74
N LEU A 471 -5.72 -9.69 28.95
CA LEU A 471 -5.07 -10.98 29.19
C LEU A 471 -5.56 -11.64 30.49
N MET A 472 -5.76 -10.88 31.57
CA MET A 472 -6.32 -11.42 32.82
C MET A 472 -7.76 -11.93 32.63
N LYS A 473 -8.58 -11.21 31.87
CA LYS A 473 -9.97 -11.60 31.59
C LYS A 473 -10.03 -12.88 30.75
N VAL A 474 -9.19 -13.00 29.72
CA VAL A 474 -9.07 -14.23 28.93
C VAL A 474 -8.52 -15.37 29.78
N LEU A 475 -7.48 -15.15 30.59
CA LEU A 475 -6.92 -16.19 31.44
C LEU A 475 -7.96 -16.75 32.44
N LYS A 476 -8.85 -15.89 32.95
CA LYS A 476 -9.92 -16.28 33.88
C LYS A 476 -11.07 -17.02 33.18
N ASN A 477 -11.53 -16.53 32.02
CA ASN A 477 -12.79 -16.98 31.42
C ASN A 477 -12.61 -17.90 30.20
N HIS A 478 -11.47 -17.83 29.52
CA HIS A 478 -11.18 -18.52 28.26
C HIS A 478 -9.74 -19.07 28.24
N ARG A 479 -9.31 -19.75 29.31
CA ARG A 479 -7.91 -20.20 29.52
C ARG A 479 -7.28 -20.93 28.33
N ARG A 480 -8.05 -21.75 27.60
CA ARG A 480 -7.57 -22.47 26.41
C ARG A 480 -7.25 -21.56 25.22
N MET A 481 -7.89 -20.39 25.16
CA MET A 481 -7.69 -19.36 24.14
C MET A 481 -6.59 -18.35 24.52
N PHE A 482 -5.84 -18.58 25.61
CA PHE A 482 -4.81 -17.64 26.04
C PHE A 482 -3.70 -17.42 25.00
N PRO A 483 -3.16 -18.44 24.31
CA PRO A 483 -2.18 -18.21 23.22
C PRO A 483 -2.75 -17.32 22.12
N GLU A 484 -4.03 -17.49 21.81
CA GLU A 484 -4.73 -16.71 20.80
C GLU A 484 -4.91 -15.25 21.25
N ALA A 485 -5.19 -15.00 22.53
CA ALA A 485 -5.19 -13.64 23.08
C ALA A 485 -3.82 -12.96 23.03
N VAL A 486 -2.72 -13.70 23.22
CA VAL A 486 -1.37 -13.14 23.03
C VAL A 486 -1.16 -12.76 21.56
N ARG A 487 -1.54 -13.62 20.60
CA ARG A 487 -1.48 -13.29 19.17
C ARG A 487 -2.30 -12.04 18.85
N LEU A 488 -3.54 -11.96 19.34
CA LEU A 488 -4.40 -10.80 19.18
C LEU A 488 -3.76 -9.54 19.77
N ALA A 489 -3.10 -9.61 20.92
CA ALA A 489 -2.41 -8.45 21.49
C ALA A 489 -1.24 -7.95 20.63
N VAL A 490 -0.46 -8.87 20.06
CA VAL A 490 0.61 -8.56 19.11
C VAL A 490 0.05 -7.93 17.83
N MET A 491 -1.07 -8.44 17.30
CA MET A 491 -1.74 -7.82 16.14
C MET A 491 -2.26 -6.42 16.47
N GLY A 492 -2.84 -6.21 17.66
CA GLY A 492 -3.27 -4.89 18.11
C GLY A 492 -2.12 -3.89 18.16
N TYR A 493 -0.95 -4.32 18.65
CA TYR A 493 0.26 -3.49 18.64
C TYR A 493 0.68 -3.08 17.23
N HIS A 494 0.61 -4.00 16.27
CA HIS A 494 0.91 -3.68 14.87
C HIS A 494 -0.09 -2.66 14.31
N LEU A 495 -1.38 -2.89 14.48
CA LEU A 495 -2.43 -2.02 13.95
C LEU A 495 -2.37 -0.62 14.56
N GLU A 496 -2.18 -0.49 15.89
CA GLU A 496 -1.98 0.84 16.52
C GLU A 496 -0.75 1.55 15.98
N LYS A 497 0.38 0.85 15.80
CA LYS A 497 1.59 1.47 15.26
C LYS A 497 1.39 1.99 13.84
N ILE A 498 0.80 1.20 12.95
CA ILE A 498 0.53 1.65 11.58
C ILE A 498 -0.42 2.85 11.62
N THR A 499 -1.54 2.77 12.36
CA THR A 499 -2.49 3.88 12.53
C THR A 499 -1.80 5.16 12.99
N ARG A 500 -1.00 5.07 14.06
CA ARG A 500 -0.29 6.22 14.63
C ARG A 500 0.65 6.88 13.62
N HIS A 501 1.33 6.07 12.80
CA HIS A 501 2.24 6.60 11.79
C HIS A 501 1.52 7.18 10.58
N THR A 502 0.43 6.54 10.12
CA THR A 502 -0.44 7.09 9.09
C THR A 502 -1.04 8.44 9.51
N VAL A 503 -1.57 8.53 10.73
CA VAL A 503 -2.12 9.79 11.28
C VAL A 503 -1.03 10.86 11.36
N ALA A 504 0.19 10.52 11.81
CA ALA A 504 1.29 11.48 11.87
C ALA A 504 1.71 12.02 10.49
N VAL A 505 1.65 11.21 9.44
CA VAL A 505 1.89 11.68 8.06
C VAL A 505 0.82 12.69 7.64
N GLU A 506 -0.44 12.44 7.99
CA GLU A 506 -1.54 13.34 7.66
C GLU A 506 -1.52 14.64 8.49
N ASP A 507 -1.18 14.55 9.77
CA ASP A 507 -0.96 15.72 10.64
C ASP A 507 0.13 16.62 10.04
N PHE A 508 1.19 16.02 9.49
CA PHE A 508 2.23 16.75 8.79
C PHE A 508 1.74 17.41 7.49
N ARG A 509 0.92 16.73 6.68
CA ARG A 509 0.31 17.35 5.48
C ARG A 509 -0.58 18.55 5.84
N THR A 510 -1.37 18.40 6.90
CA THR A 510 -2.22 19.48 7.43
C THR A 510 -1.36 20.65 7.92
N PHE A 511 -0.27 20.37 8.63
CA PHE A 511 0.72 21.37 9.05
C PHE A 511 1.34 22.12 7.86
N LEU A 512 1.76 21.40 6.80
CA LEU A 512 2.29 22.03 5.59
C LEU A 512 1.28 22.95 4.93
N SER A 513 0.02 22.54 4.82
CA SER A 513 -1.05 23.38 4.25
C SER A 513 -1.24 24.66 5.06
N GLY A 514 -1.32 24.57 6.39
CA GLY A 514 -1.47 25.74 7.26
C GLY A 514 -0.27 26.70 7.22
N GLU A 515 0.95 26.17 7.12
CA GLU A 515 2.14 27.01 6.95
C GLU A 515 2.22 27.66 5.56
N MET A 516 1.71 27.00 4.52
CA MET A 516 1.58 27.56 3.17
C MET A 516 0.63 28.76 3.17
N ASP A 517 -0.56 28.61 3.76
CA ASP A 517 -1.53 29.72 3.88
C ASP A 517 -0.95 30.90 4.66
N SER A 518 -0.26 30.60 5.77
CA SER A 518 0.43 31.60 6.59
C SER A 518 1.54 32.31 5.81
N PHE A 519 2.25 31.59 4.94
CA PHE A 519 3.28 32.17 4.08
C PHE A 519 2.69 33.07 3.00
N LYS A 520 1.65 32.62 2.29
CA LYS A 520 0.96 33.43 1.26
C LYS A 520 0.39 34.72 1.85
N ALA A 521 -0.21 34.64 3.04
CA ALA A 521 -0.72 35.82 3.75
C ALA A 521 0.40 36.80 4.10
N LYS A 522 1.56 36.31 4.54
CA LYS A 522 2.74 37.15 4.82
C LYS A 522 3.31 37.77 3.56
N ILE A 523 3.57 36.98 2.51
CA ILE A 523 4.07 37.50 1.23
C ILE A 523 3.17 38.61 0.69
N SER A 524 1.85 38.42 0.73
CA SER A 524 0.88 39.43 0.27
C SER A 524 0.97 40.75 1.04
N GLN A 525 1.33 40.73 2.33
CA GLN A 525 1.56 41.96 3.11
C GLN A 525 2.84 42.70 2.72
N PHE A 526 3.81 42.01 2.10
CA PHE A 526 5.10 42.56 1.71
C PHE A 526 5.20 42.92 0.24
N ALA A 527 4.27 42.46 -0.61
CA ALA A 527 4.24 42.74 -2.05
C ALA A 527 4.13 44.25 -2.42
N HIS A 528 3.92 45.13 -1.43
CA HIS A 528 3.84 46.59 -1.61
C HIS A 528 4.94 47.37 -0.86
N ALA A 529 5.97 46.70 -0.32
CA ALA A 529 7.00 47.33 0.50
C ALA A 529 8.35 47.45 -0.23
N GLN A 530 9.05 48.57 0.00
CA GLN A 530 10.42 48.82 -0.50
C GLN A 530 11.43 47.74 -0.06
N ASP A 531 12.54 47.63 -0.81
CA ASP A 531 13.65 46.63 -0.77
C ASP A 531 14.11 46.18 0.64
N ASP A 532 13.96 47.00 1.68
CA ASP A 532 14.35 46.70 3.07
C ASP A 532 13.56 45.56 3.74
N ARG A 533 12.39 45.13 3.21
CA ARG A 533 11.57 44.07 3.85
C ARG A 533 11.74 42.67 3.27
N MET A 534 12.40 42.49 2.12
CA MET A 534 12.65 41.14 1.57
C MET A 534 13.57 40.30 2.47
N HIS A 535 14.44 40.96 3.25
CA HIS A 535 15.25 40.28 4.26
C HIS A 535 14.41 39.66 5.39
N GLU A 536 13.25 40.25 5.72
CA GLU A 536 12.33 39.68 6.72
C GLU A 536 11.65 38.41 6.21
N ILE A 537 11.27 38.39 4.93
CA ILE A 537 10.70 37.20 4.28
C ILE A 537 11.73 36.07 4.27
N GLN A 538 12.97 36.33 3.85
CA GLN A 538 14.04 35.32 3.87
C GLN A 538 14.27 34.74 5.26
N LYS A 539 14.28 35.59 6.30
CA LYS A 539 14.41 35.16 7.69
C LYS A 539 13.21 34.33 8.14
N TYR A 540 12.00 34.69 7.70
CA TYR A 540 10.80 33.91 7.94
C TYR A 540 10.88 32.53 7.27
N THR A 541 11.21 32.47 5.99
CA THR A 541 11.30 31.22 5.22
C THR A 541 12.37 30.29 5.80
N LYS A 542 13.53 30.81 6.20
CA LYS A 542 14.57 30.02 6.88
C LYS A 542 14.06 29.37 8.18
N ARG A 543 13.30 30.10 8.99
CA ARG A 543 12.69 29.56 10.23
C ARG A 543 11.59 28.56 9.93
N LEU A 544 10.82 28.79 8.88
CA LEU A 544 9.78 27.88 8.41
C LEU A 544 10.38 26.56 7.95
N PHE A 545 11.39 26.57 7.07
CA PHE A 545 12.04 25.33 6.63
C PHE A 545 12.71 24.56 7.77
N ALA A 546 13.28 25.25 8.77
CA ALA A 546 13.80 24.57 9.96
C ALA A 546 12.69 23.85 10.75
N ARG A 547 11.52 24.47 10.90
CA ARG A 547 10.35 23.83 11.55
C ARG A 547 9.83 22.65 10.72
N VAL A 548 9.63 22.85 9.41
CA VAL A 548 9.19 21.80 8.48
C VAL A 548 10.11 20.60 8.51
N LYS A 549 11.43 20.81 8.50
CA LYS A 549 12.42 19.74 8.62
C LYS A 549 12.28 18.99 9.95
N THR A 550 12.09 19.71 11.06
CA THR A 550 11.91 19.11 12.39
C THR A 550 10.66 18.23 12.43
N GLU A 551 9.55 18.73 11.91
CA GLU A 551 8.29 17.97 11.84
C GLU A 551 8.41 16.74 10.91
N TYR A 552 9.04 16.89 9.75
CA TYR A 552 9.29 15.77 8.83
C TYR A 552 10.19 14.69 9.46
N GLU A 553 11.23 15.10 10.17
CA GLU A 553 12.13 14.17 10.87
C GLU A 553 11.45 13.46 12.06
N SER A 554 10.38 14.03 12.61
CA SER A 554 9.56 13.40 13.65
C SER A 554 8.74 12.21 13.14
N ILE A 555 8.43 12.18 11.83
CA ILE A 555 7.77 11.05 11.19
C ILE A 555 8.74 9.87 11.18
N HIS A 556 8.21 8.69 11.52
CA HIS A 556 8.98 7.46 11.51
C HIS A 556 9.56 7.19 10.13
N LYS A 557 10.86 6.85 10.06
CA LYS A 557 11.61 6.70 8.80
C LYS A 557 10.87 5.86 7.75
N ASP A 558 10.26 4.74 8.14
CA ASP A 558 9.56 3.84 7.22
C ASP A 558 8.25 4.41 6.65
N PHE A 559 7.78 5.56 7.13
CA PHE A 559 6.57 6.26 6.66
C PHE A 559 6.87 7.59 5.98
N ARG A 560 8.14 8.03 5.99
CA ARG A 560 8.56 9.28 5.36
C ARG A 560 8.33 9.28 3.86
N TYR A 561 8.30 8.10 3.21
CA TYR A 561 7.95 7.96 1.79
C TYR A 561 6.57 8.56 1.48
N ALA A 562 5.58 8.38 2.37
CA ALA A 562 4.22 8.88 2.18
C ALA A 562 4.08 10.39 2.44
N ALA A 563 5.04 10.99 3.16
CA ALA A 563 5.11 12.42 3.42
C ALA A 563 6.01 13.16 2.43
N HIS A 564 6.87 12.46 1.70
CA HIS A 564 7.89 13.04 0.85
C HIS A 564 7.26 13.89 -0.25
N SER A 565 6.32 13.34 -1.03
CA SER A 565 5.59 14.06 -2.11
C SER A 565 4.93 15.36 -1.63
N ALA A 566 4.35 15.35 -0.42
CA ALA A 566 3.75 16.53 0.18
C ALA A 566 4.78 17.60 0.54
N LEU A 567 5.95 17.19 1.03
CA LEU A 567 7.08 18.08 1.30
C LEU A 567 7.61 18.71 0.01
N GLU A 568 7.75 17.94 -1.07
CA GLU A 568 8.21 18.46 -2.38
C GLU A 568 7.24 19.51 -2.90
N ASN A 569 5.94 19.18 -2.93
CA ASN A 569 4.89 20.08 -3.41
C ASN A 569 4.83 21.39 -2.60
N PHE A 570 4.99 21.28 -1.28
CA PHE A 570 5.09 22.44 -0.40
C PHE A 570 6.30 23.31 -0.75
N GLN A 571 7.49 22.73 -0.89
CA GLN A 571 8.71 23.48 -1.19
C GLN A 571 8.66 24.14 -2.58
N ASN A 572 8.15 23.44 -3.59
CA ASN A 572 7.96 23.98 -4.94
C ASN A 572 6.99 25.17 -4.95
N SER A 573 5.83 25.01 -4.31
CA SER A 573 4.82 26.07 -4.23
C SER A 573 5.33 27.28 -3.45
N MET A 574 6.03 27.05 -2.34
CA MET A 574 6.68 28.11 -1.55
C MET A 574 7.70 28.89 -2.37
N PHE A 575 8.57 28.19 -3.11
CA PHE A 575 9.61 28.84 -3.91
C PHE A 575 9.00 29.63 -5.07
N LYS A 576 7.97 29.10 -5.73
CA LYS A 576 7.24 29.80 -6.79
C LYS A 576 6.62 31.11 -6.28
N GLU A 577 5.89 31.06 -5.17
CA GLU A 577 5.28 32.24 -4.53
C GLU A 577 6.35 33.27 -4.10
N TYR A 578 7.51 32.81 -3.62
CA TYR A 578 8.65 33.68 -3.32
C TYR A 578 9.19 34.40 -4.58
N LEU A 579 9.37 33.66 -5.68
CA LEU A 579 9.84 34.23 -6.96
C LEU A 579 8.84 35.21 -7.56
N GLU A 580 7.54 34.93 -7.47
CA GLU A 580 6.49 35.85 -7.92
C GLU A 580 6.50 37.16 -7.12
N ALA A 581 6.75 37.09 -5.81
CA ALA A 581 6.91 38.26 -4.95
C ALA A 581 8.18 39.07 -5.32
N GLU A 582 9.33 38.42 -5.49
CA GLU A 582 10.56 39.08 -5.95
C GLU A 582 10.38 39.71 -7.33
N LEU A 583 9.68 39.05 -8.27
CA LEU A 583 9.41 39.59 -9.60
C LEU A 583 8.52 40.83 -9.54
N THR A 584 7.54 40.84 -8.64
CA THR A 584 6.65 41.99 -8.43
C THR A 584 7.43 43.16 -7.85
N ALA A 585 8.21 42.94 -6.79
CA ALA A 585 9.06 43.95 -6.18
C ALA A 585 10.09 44.50 -7.19
N PHE A 586 10.67 43.63 -8.02
CA PHE A 586 11.56 43.99 -9.12
C PHE A 586 10.87 44.91 -10.13
N LYS A 587 9.68 44.56 -10.62
CA LYS A 587 8.92 45.38 -11.59
C LYS A 587 8.62 46.78 -11.02
N GLU A 588 8.22 46.86 -9.76
CA GLU A 588 7.95 48.14 -9.08
C GLU A 588 9.22 48.99 -8.92
N ALA A 589 10.32 48.38 -8.46
CA ALA A 589 11.60 49.07 -8.29
C ALA A 589 12.14 49.59 -9.63
N VAL A 590 12.10 48.76 -10.67
CA VAL A 590 12.60 49.10 -12.00
C VAL A 590 11.75 50.14 -12.72
N ALA A 591 10.43 50.14 -12.52
CA ALA A 591 9.57 51.22 -13.00
C ALA A 591 9.95 52.59 -12.41
N ALA A 592 10.50 52.63 -11.19
CA ALA A 592 11.03 53.86 -10.60
C ALA A 592 12.35 54.31 -11.25
N PHE A 593 13.22 53.36 -11.64
CA PHE A 593 14.45 53.64 -12.38
C PHE A 593 14.18 54.16 -13.81
N ALA A 594 13.20 53.60 -14.52
CA ALA A 594 12.83 54.01 -15.86
C ALA A 594 12.34 55.48 -15.93
N LYS A 595 11.75 56.00 -14.86
CA LYS A 595 11.28 57.39 -14.77
C LYS A 595 12.40 58.42 -14.57
N ALA A 596 13.62 58.00 -14.21
CA ALA A 596 14.68 58.89 -13.71
C ALA A 596 15.73 59.34 -14.75
N GLN A 597 15.55 59.06 -16.05
CA GLN A 597 16.45 59.39 -17.18
C GLN A 597 17.97 59.50 -16.88
N SER A 598 18.68 58.41 -17.20
CA SER A 598 20.08 58.33 -17.71
C SER A 598 21.31 58.35 -16.78
N GLU A 599 21.23 58.50 -15.45
CA GLU A 599 22.45 58.45 -14.59
C GLU A 599 22.55 57.26 -13.60
N ARG A 600 21.61 56.29 -13.61
CA ARG A 600 21.52 55.25 -12.54
C ARG A 600 21.75 53.79 -13.01
N LEU A 601 22.41 53.57 -14.15
CA LEU A 601 22.72 52.22 -14.66
C LEU A 601 23.51 51.35 -13.66
N GLY A 602 24.48 51.94 -12.96
CA GLY A 602 25.24 51.25 -11.92
C GLY A 602 24.40 50.84 -10.70
N GLU A 603 23.36 51.61 -10.36
CA GLU A 603 22.43 51.26 -9.28
C GLU A 603 21.51 50.10 -9.68
N LEU A 604 21.06 50.06 -10.95
CA LEU A 604 20.28 48.95 -11.50
C LEU A 604 21.07 47.65 -11.48
N GLN A 605 22.35 47.68 -11.88
CA GLN A 605 23.22 46.50 -11.85
C GLN A 605 23.48 46.01 -10.43
N ALA A 606 23.68 46.93 -9.48
CA ALA A 606 23.82 46.58 -8.06
C ALA A 606 22.52 45.98 -7.48
N TYR A 607 21.35 46.48 -7.90
CA TYR A 607 20.05 45.92 -7.51
C TYR A 607 19.85 44.50 -8.06
N LEU A 608 20.13 44.28 -9.36
CA LEU A 608 20.04 42.97 -9.99
C LEU A 608 20.98 41.94 -9.33
N SER A 609 22.21 42.35 -8.99
CA SER A 609 23.15 41.50 -8.26
C SER A 609 22.58 41.06 -6.91
N LYS A 610 21.98 42.00 -6.15
CA LYS A 610 21.34 41.69 -4.87
C LYS A 610 20.12 40.78 -5.04
N LEU A 611 19.29 41.01 -6.06
CA LEU A 611 18.13 40.19 -6.38
C LEU A 611 18.53 38.73 -6.61
N PHE A 612 19.48 38.46 -7.51
CA PHE A 612 19.91 37.10 -7.81
C PHE A 612 20.63 36.43 -6.62
N ALA A 613 21.45 37.17 -5.88
CA ALA A 613 22.05 36.66 -4.65
C ALA A 613 20.98 36.24 -3.62
N ARG A 614 19.90 37.02 -3.49
CA ARG A 614 18.76 36.69 -2.61
C ARG A 614 18.04 35.43 -3.06
N VAL A 615 17.75 35.31 -4.36
CA VAL A 615 17.05 34.15 -4.91
C VAL A 615 17.90 32.88 -4.77
N HIS A 616 19.20 32.93 -5.07
CA HIS A 616 20.11 31.79 -4.87
C HIS A 616 20.22 31.40 -3.40
N ALA A 617 20.31 32.37 -2.48
CA ALA A 617 20.30 32.09 -1.05
C ALA A 617 19.00 31.43 -0.59
N GLN A 618 17.88 31.70 -1.25
CA GLN A 618 16.59 31.06 -0.99
C GLN A 618 16.52 29.65 -1.58
N GLN A 619 17.01 29.45 -2.80
CA GLN A 619 17.15 28.14 -3.45
C GLN A 619 18.07 27.20 -2.64
N ALA A 620 19.16 27.72 -2.07
CA ALA A 620 20.09 26.95 -1.25
C ALA A 620 19.47 26.40 0.05
N GLN A 621 18.36 26.99 0.52
CA GLN A 621 17.63 26.53 1.71
C GLN A 621 16.65 25.39 1.42
N LEU A 622 16.38 25.11 0.14
CA LEU A 622 15.58 23.97 -0.28
C LEU A 622 16.34 22.69 0.07
N HIS A 623 15.59 21.63 0.35
CA HIS A 623 16.20 20.36 0.72
C HIS A 623 16.97 19.79 -0.49
N ASP A 624 18.08 19.09 -0.23
CA ASP A 624 19.12 18.83 -1.25
C ASP A 624 18.57 18.05 -2.45
N ASP A 625 17.67 17.11 -2.20
CA ASP A 625 16.96 16.33 -3.23
C ASP A 625 16.11 17.20 -4.18
N PHE A 626 15.72 18.41 -3.77
CA PHE A 626 14.85 19.31 -4.55
C PHE A 626 15.58 20.36 -5.35
N LYS A 627 16.86 20.63 -5.08
CA LYS A 627 17.59 21.73 -5.74
C LYS A 627 17.57 21.58 -7.27
N GLN A 628 17.51 20.36 -7.79
CA GLN A 628 17.42 20.05 -9.21
C GLN A 628 16.03 20.36 -9.82
N ASN A 629 14.93 20.10 -9.09
CA ASN A 629 13.56 20.22 -9.61
C ASN A 629 13.05 21.65 -9.73
N VAL A 630 13.72 22.61 -9.09
CA VAL A 630 13.31 24.03 -9.06
C VAL A 630 14.15 24.89 -10.01
N GLN A 631 15.09 24.28 -10.72
CA GLN A 631 15.93 24.94 -11.71
C GLN A 631 15.08 25.54 -12.84
N GLU A 632 14.13 24.78 -13.38
CA GLU A 632 13.22 25.29 -14.43
C GLU A 632 12.40 26.50 -13.97
N THR A 633 11.96 26.50 -12.71
CA THR A 633 11.20 27.62 -12.13
C THR A 633 12.09 28.86 -11.98
N PHE A 634 13.36 28.66 -11.59
CA PHE A 634 14.35 29.72 -11.50
C PHE A 634 14.73 30.28 -12.88
N ASP A 635 14.90 29.42 -13.88
CA ASP A 635 15.20 29.81 -15.26
C ASP A 635 14.05 30.65 -15.85
N ALA A 636 12.79 30.24 -15.62
CA ALA A 636 11.61 31.01 -16.02
C ALA A 636 11.53 32.39 -15.33
N PHE A 637 11.96 32.49 -14.07
CA PHE A 637 12.09 33.77 -13.37
C PHE A 637 13.17 34.66 -14.01
N GLN A 638 14.34 34.11 -14.33
CA GLN A 638 15.42 34.83 -15.02
C GLN A 638 14.96 35.37 -16.38
N GLU A 639 14.28 34.56 -17.19
CA GLU A 639 13.71 35.00 -18.46
C GLU A 639 12.70 36.14 -18.27
N SER A 640 11.86 36.05 -17.24
CA SER A 640 10.87 37.07 -16.93
C SER A 640 11.50 38.41 -16.54
N VAL A 641 12.58 38.38 -15.74
CA VAL A 641 13.39 39.56 -15.41
C VAL A 641 14.00 40.16 -16.68
N THR A 642 14.64 39.32 -17.51
CA THR A 642 15.29 39.73 -18.77
C THR A 642 14.31 40.42 -19.71
N ARG A 643 13.18 39.77 -19.98
CA ARG A 643 12.13 40.27 -20.87
C ARG A 643 11.56 41.61 -20.39
N HIS A 644 11.42 41.80 -19.08
CA HIS A 644 10.92 43.06 -18.53
C HIS A 644 11.95 44.20 -18.63
N LEU A 645 13.24 43.91 -18.44
CA LEU A 645 14.31 44.87 -18.67
C LEU A 645 14.36 45.31 -20.13
N GLU A 646 14.27 44.36 -21.06
CA GLU A 646 14.25 44.65 -22.51
C GLU A 646 13.07 45.55 -22.91
N GLN A 647 11.90 45.33 -22.31
CA GLN A 647 10.72 46.16 -22.53
C GLN A 647 10.90 47.61 -22.06
N LEU A 648 11.58 47.83 -20.94
CA LEU A 648 11.72 49.17 -20.34
C LEU A 648 12.91 49.97 -20.88
N PHE A 649 14.02 49.30 -21.21
CA PHE A 649 15.27 49.97 -21.57
C PHE A 649 15.79 49.62 -22.98
N GLY A 650 15.08 48.78 -23.74
CA GLY A 650 15.55 48.25 -25.01
C GLY A 650 16.60 47.14 -24.83
N PHE A 651 17.33 46.80 -25.90
CA PHE A 651 18.39 45.78 -25.85
C PHE A 651 19.53 46.27 -24.95
N MET A 652 19.49 45.88 -23.66
CA MET A 652 20.52 46.22 -22.69
C MET A 652 21.64 45.17 -22.68
N PRO A 653 22.91 45.57 -22.50
CA PRO A 653 24.03 44.64 -22.32
C PRO A 653 24.18 44.21 -20.86
N VAL A 654 23.08 43.95 -20.13
CA VAL A 654 23.21 43.36 -18.79
C VAL A 654 23.36 41.86 -18.99
N GLN A 655 24.61 41.38 -19.04
CA GLN A 655 24.91 39.95 -19.06
C GLN A 655 24.53 39.36 -17.70
N ILE A 656 23.31 38.82 -17.60
CA ILE A 656 22.84 38.09 -16.41
C ILE A 656 23.76 36.90 -16.11
N GLU A 657 24.42 36.35 -17.13
CA GLU A 657 25.43 35.28 -17.03
C GLU A 657 26.66 35.67 -16.16
N GLU A 658 27.10 36.94 -16.16
CA GLU A 658 28.23 37.38 -15.32
C GLU A 658 27.85 37.55 -13.84
N LEU A 659 26.56 37.67 -13.52
CA LEU A 659 26.04 37.76 -12.15
C LEU A 659 25.94 36.39 -11.46
N GLN A 660 26.20 35.29 -12.18
CA GLN A 660 26.09 33.90 -11.71
C GLN A 660 27.34 33.38 -10.98
N GLN A 661 28.48 34.11 -11.02
CA GLN A 661 29.78 33.60 -10.53
C GLN A 661 30.16 33.97 -9.08
N ASN A 662 29.26 34.51 -8.25
CA ASN A 662 29.55 34.85 -6.84
C ASN A 662 28.65 34.15 -5.83
#